data_AF-A0AAV7ZGB9-F1
#
_entry.id   AF-A0AAV7ZGB9-F1
#
_cell.length_a   1.000
_cell.length_b   1.000
_cell.length_c   1.000
_cell.angle_alpha   90.00
_cell.angle_beta   90.00
_cell.angle_gamma   90.00
#
_symmetry.space_group_name_H-M   'P 1'
#
loop_
_entity.id
_entity.type
_entity.pdbx_description
1 polymer ?
#
loop_
_entity_poly.entity_id
_entity_poly.type
_entity_poly.pdbx_seq_one_letter_code
_entity_poly.pdbx_strand_id
1 'polypeptide(L)'
;MNGVTNEKFAEILTTLLSPNNELRNKAEESYYALLQNSIGDVIQLHLEIFTFDDESISTLSMVLLRKLFLSYSLPSSEGNEKDNENLIDNRNSNYQTNGLQELFKNQNDVHELELYLSNLILDQKKSQTSKYLLRRICDVLISLMVISDQLDMDFLKSFIQSLVEEENSSLEICLYFVKELFFYLSDRLIEFDLDLFNQIFVHTLNDKQPTSIQICSLQALSYFLILLKNEKQMDQLFQLINNILGLIKDLVEKENYEGTVICIQELNEIVLDSPIFFKKHSVLIIEDLLQIISQKQENRLLINHCSQLLINFVRNFPNLLNEIEGLLEQLIDISFQFFLNSNLNVDSDYWKNGEELEYTSEMDIGEEMFKRLSQFVNGEEFLLVIFEIIPNLFLSKDPQKIFSALRCISSISEGCKELIENEIKDILEMILQMFNTNELRIKYECCRTIGILSLDFAELINEYYSEEVFELIINVVEENDTFVKIQGLETLINFIEDADSKLIIPYLEKLIKMLFDILLIENITLQENVITSLAGISMCVNNGISKFYDQIVPHLKDFLSNISDVKYDNFISKVIECISIIGMSVGKEIFEKDGKELMELIIKSIEEKEINFSLNQKKYLFQGFLRISQVLEESFIIYLPKILDVVIQSINNPFDLIGIEDEDEEKELLNLDSDNWEFVDIDDKRIIINILSIEEKVNALELIIEFTRIFPNFIYNNSKVFFEIVLPLCDCKYDNNIKKTSIITIESIFYSIINYYELQCNNENNNNNNNNNNNNNINEKIIKEINENFKEIINYLIGITKFKKYLNNVEMVGIISQCIQSINDCIDVGKHYIQSENVKYYFESIPNYIENSILRKKILEKDIEKGLIDISINENEINEKIEKENTILSEISNSYEPLLKYHNELFLPYFHSQLFDYYYTLLQLDGNDNNSSSIGNNTNEFLQSLSICAFDDIIEYSGQDPEIFNFYWGKYSKYLLNFAKHKNPELRQPSCYALGACAKVNNKCFQRSSKNCCKILIESIQMFDKQDQDNEDFILANENCISSIGKILFYNYYNNNQNDVNEFNDFVQIWLNYLPIWNDQVEMIEIAKILLHYINNQETVIIGENGENLPKMFSCFSLILNQDFCPAEVQFSIISTIQKLITNINFENFLKFCNLIKDNELKENFLQFFQN
;
A
#
# COMPACT_ATOMS: atom_id res chain seq x y z
N MET A 1 -23.09 17.99 45.40
CA MET A 1 -24.49 18.46 45.44
C MET A 1 -25.37 17.28 45.05
N ASN A 2 -26.42 17.03 45.82
CA ASN A 2 -27.57 16.13 45.61
C ASN A 2 -27.55 15.22 44.39
N GLY A 3 -27.36 13.91 44.65
CA GLY A 3 -27.39 12.83 43.68
C GLY A 3 -28.61 12.90 42.76
N VAL A 4 -28.34 12.73 41.48
CA VAL A 4 -29.36 12.42 40.48
C VAL A 4 -30.12 11.21 40.99
N THR A 5 -31.44 11.32 41.13
CA THR A 5 -32.28 10.17 41.48
C THR A 5 -32.39 9.24 40.29
N ASN A 6 -32.61 7.95 40.52
CA ASN A 6 -32.81 6.97 39.43
C ASN A 6 -33.93 7.41 38.47
N GLU A 7 -34.97 8.08 38.98
CA GLU A 7 -36.04 8.69 38.16
C GLU A 7 -35.53 9.78 37.20
N LYS A 8 -34.62 10.65 37.64
CA LYS A 8 -34.03 11.70 36.78
C LYS A 8 -33.05 11.11 35.78
N PHE A 9 -32.30 10.10 36.17
CA PHE A 9 -31.39 9.41 35.26
C PHE A 9 -32.18 8.63 34.19
N ALA A 10 -33.29 7.99 34.57
CA ALA A 10 -34.21 7.36 33.63
C ALA A 10 -34.85 8.37 32.67
N GLU A 11 -35.17 9.58 33.14
CA GLU A 11 -35.66 10.68 32.27
C GLU A 11 -34.61 11.10 31.23
N ILE A 12 -33.31 11.16 31.62
CA ILE A 12 -32.22 11.43 30.68
C ILE A 12 -32.14 10.33 29.62
N LEU A 13 -32.13 9.05 30.03
CA LEU A 13 -32.09 7.91 29.11
C LEU A 13 -33.32 7.87 28.17
N THR A 14 -34.51 8.16 28.70
CA THR A 14 -35.73 8.25 27.89
C THR A 14 -35.63 9.37 26.86
N THR A 15 -35.02 10.49 27.22
CA THR A 15 -34.84 11.63 26.32
C THR A 15 -33.79 11.36 25.24
N LEU A 16 -32.79 10.51 25.53
CA LEU A 16 -31.83 10.04 24.53
C LEU A 16 -32.49 9.18 23.43
N LEU A 17 -33.56 8.45 23.76
CA LEU A 17 -34.37 7.70 22.79
C LEU A 17 -35.36 8.58 22.00
N SER A 18 -35.35 9.90 22.20
CA SER A 18 -36.28 10.80 21.50
C SER A 18 -35.94 10.91 20.00
N PRO A 19 -36.93 10.89 19.10
CA PRO A 19 -36.71 11.17 17.68
C PRO A 19 -36.41 12.65 17.38
N ASN A 20 -36.39 13.52 18.41
CA ASN A 20 -36.08 14.93 18.25
C ASN A 20 -34.61 15.22 18.61
N ASN A 21 -33.81 15.57 17.59
CA ASN A 21 -32.38 15.86 17.72
C ASN A 21 -32.05 16.95 18.76
N GLU A 22 -32.88 18.00 18.90
CA GLU A 22 -32.61 19.04 19.90
C GLU A 22 -32.77 18.55 21.35
N LEU A 23 -33.69 17.62 21.58
CA LEU A 23 -33.90 17.02 22.90
C LEU A 23 -32.81 15.98 23.20
N ARG A 24 -32.45 15.17 22.20
CA ARG A 24 -31.38 14.18 22.31
C ARG A 24 -30.03 14.84 22.61
N ASN A 25 -29.63 15.87 21.86
CA ASN A 25 -28.36 16.57 22.09
C ASN A 25 -28.28 17.18 23.50
N LYS A 26 -29.39 17.73 24.03
CA LYS A 26 -29.44 18.24 25.42
C LYS A 26 -29.32 17.12 26.46
N ALA A 27 -29.89 15.95 26.18
CA ALA A 27 -29.78 14.79 27.05
C ALA A 27 -28.35 14.21 27.01
N GLU A 28 -27.70 14.21 25.85
CA GLU A 28 -26.28 13.84 25.69
C GLU A 28 -25.38 14.79 26.48
N GLU A 29 -25.53 16.11 26.33
CA GLU A 29 -24.80 17.10 27.12
C GLU A 29 -24.99 16.89 28.63
N SER A 30 -26.23 16.58 29.04
CA SER A 30 -26.56 16.31 30.44
C SER A 30 -25.91 15.01 30.94
N TYR A 31 -25.90 13.96 30.11
CA TYR A 31 -25.26 12.68 30.41
C TYR A 31 -23.73 12.83 30.52
N TYR A 32 -23.09 13.53 29.58
CA TYR A 32 -21.65 13.81 29.63
C TYR A 32 -21.27 14.68 30.84
N ALA A 33 -22.11 15.64 31.21
CA ALA A 33 -21.90 16.42 32.43
C ALA A 33 -21.95 15.55 33.69
N LEU A 34 -22.75 14.48 33.73
CA LEU A 34 -22.74 13.52 34.85
C LEU A 34 -21.45 12.71 34.89
N LEU A 35 -20.98 12.24 33.74
CA LEU A 35 -19.71 11.51 33.62
C LEU A 35 -18.51 12.36 34.08
N GLN A 36 -18.50 13.65 33.74
CA GLN A 36 -17.46 14.59 34.20
C GLN A 36 -17.46 14.81 35.72
N ASN A 37 -18.60 14.58 36.40
CA ASN A 37 -18.72 14.79 37.84
C ASN A 37 -18.30 13.56 38.65
N SER A 38 -18.80 12.37 38.32
CA SER A 38 -18.51 11.12 39.03
C SER A 38 -18.88 9.90 38.18
N ILE A 39 -17.88 9.23 37.62
CA ILE A 39 -18.09 8.04 36.79
C ILE A 39 -18.65 6.88 37.62
N GLY A 40 -18.20 6.72 38.87
CA GLY A 40 -18.67 5.66 39.77
C GLY A 40 -20.15 5.77 40.09
N ASP A 41 -20.65 6.99 40.35
CA ASP A 41 -22.08 7.21 40.58
C ASP A 41 -22.89 6.91 39.31
N VAL A 42 -22.38 7.23 38.13
CA VAL A 42 -23.05 6.92 36.85
C VAL A 42 -23.09 5.41 36.57
N ILE A 43 -22.01 4.68 36.87
CA ILE A 43 -22.00 3.20 36.79
C ILE A 43 -23.05 2.62 37.74
N GLN A 44 -23.10 3.09 38.99
CA GLN A 44 -24.09 2.63 39.96
C GLN A 44 -25.52 2.95 39.49
N LEU A 45 -25.75 4.14 38.94
CA LEU A 45 -27.04 4.53 38.38
C LEU A 45 -27.46 3.63 37.20
N HIS A 46 -26.53 3.25 36.32
CA HIS A 46 -26.81 2.30 35.23
C HIS A 46 -27.19 0.91 35.75
N LEU A 47 -26.49 0.40 36.77
CA LEU A 47 -26.77 -0.89 37.41
C LEU A 47 -28.11 -0.88 38.17
N GLU A 48 -28.45 0.23 38.82
CA GLU A 48 -29.71 0.38 39.55
C GLU A 48 -30.92 0.59 38.62
N ILE A 49 -30.75 1.28 37.49
CA ILE A 49 -31.81 1.50 36.49
C ILE A 49 -32.30 0.19 35.87
N PHE A 50 -31.47 -0.85 35.83
CA PHE A 50 -31.88 -2.16 35.32
C PHE A 50 -33.14 -2.72 36.02
N THR A 51 -33.43 -2.30 37.26
CA THR A 51 -34.64 -2.69 37.99
C THR A 51 -35.92 -1.97 37.57
N PHE A 52 -35.87 -1.07 36.57
CA PHE A 52 -37.05 -0.40 36.02
C PHE A 52 -37.79 -1.29 35.01
N ASP A 53 -39.12 -1.13 34.94
CA ASP A 53 -40.02 -1.96 34.11
C ASP A 53 -39.88 -1.71 32.58
N ASP A 54 -39.10 -0.71 32.14
CA ASP A 54 -38.97 -0.35 30.71
C ASP A 54 -37.71 -0.98 30.08
N GLU A 55 -37.94 -1.98 29.22
CA GLU A 55 -36.90 -2.73 28.52
C GLU A 55 -36.03 -1.85 27.61
N SER A 56 -36.59 -0.79 27.02
CA SER A 56 -35.85 0.12 26.13
C SER A 56 -34.80 0.95 26.89
N ILE A 57 -35.17 1.40 28.09
CA ILE A 57 -34.29 2.14 29.00
C ILE A 57 -33.21 1.21 29.55
N SER A 58 -33.57 0.00 29.96
CA SER A 58 -32.63 -1.00 30.45
C SER A 58 -31.62 -1.41 29.37
N THR A 59 -32.07 -1.55 28.11
CA THR A 59 -31.19 -1.82 26.97
C THR A 59 -30.21 -0.67 26.74
N LEU A 60 -30.71 0.56 26.58
CA LEU A 60 -29.84 1.72 26.37
C LEU A 60 -28.84 1.91 27.52
N SER A 61 -29.27 1.64 28.76
CA SER A 61 -28.42 1.66 29.94
C SER A 61 -27.25 0.70 29.82
N MET A 62 -27.48 -0.55 29.41
CA MET A 62 -26.42 -1.55 29.22
C MET A 62 -25.50 -1.19 28.05
N VAL A 63 -26.03 -0.67 26.93
CA VAL A 63 -25.21 -0.21 25.80
C VAL A 63 -24.27 0.92 26.21
N LEU A 64 -24.78 1.91 26.94
CA LEU A 64 -23.97 3.03 27.44
C LEU A 64 -22.94 2.56 28.49
N LEU A 65 -23.31 1.63 29.37
CA LEU A 65 -22.40 1.07 30.36
C LEU A 65 -21.25 0.27 29.71
N ARG A 66 -21.54 -0.54 28.68
CA ARG A 66 -20.52 -1.22 27.86
C ARG A 66 -19.57 -0.21 27.24
N LYS A 67 -20.11 0.87 26.63
CA LYS A 67 -19.30 1.95 26.02
C LYS A 67 -18.39 2.62 27.04
N LEU A 68 -18.87 2.82 28.27
CA LEU A 68 -18.06 3.37 29.37
C LEU A 68 -16.89 2.45 29.74
N PHE A 69 -17.12 1.14 29.93
CA PHE A 69 -16.04 0.21 30.25
C PHE A 69 -15.00 0.11 29.12
N LEU A 70 -15.41 -0.02 27.87
CA LEU A 70 -14.46 -0.14 26.75
C LEU A 70 -13.61 1.12 26.52
N SER A 71 -14.15 2.32 26.81
CA SER A 71 -13.40 3.58 26.71
C SER A 71 -12.17 3.68 27.63
N TYR A 72 -12.06 2.81 28.64
CA TYR A 72 -10.94 2.74 29.59
C TYR A 72 -9.71 1.97 29.06
N SER A 73 -9.88 1.12 28.03
CA SER A 73 -8.81 0.25 27.48
C SER A 73 -7.73 0.99 26.67
N LEU A 74 -7.91 2.28 26.38
CA LEU A 74 -6.95 3.10 25.64
C LEU A 74 -5.84 3.63 26.58
N PRO A 75 -4.56 3.26 26.37
CA PRO A 75 -3.49 3.79 27.19
C PRO A 75 -3.30 5.28 26.93
N SER A 76 -3.57 6.11 27.94
CA SER A 76 -3.13 7.50 27.96
C SER A 76 -1.60 7.54 27.92
N SER A 77 -1.06 8.26 26.94
CA SER A 77 0.37 8.55 26.78
C SER A 77 1.02 8.98 28.10
N GLU A 78 1.82 8.11 28.72
CA GLU A 78 2.74 8.52 29.79
C GLU A 78 3.90 9.29 29.16
N GLY A 79 3.73 10.62 29.07
CA GLY A 79 4.74 11.53 28.56
C GLY A 79 4.48 12.97 29.00
N ASN A 80 5.10 13.35 30.13
CA ASN A 80 5.27 14.71 30.66
C ASN A 80 4.00 15.48 31.08
N GLU A 81 3.67 15.37 32.38
CA GLU A 81 2.89 16.38 33.11
C GLU A 81 3.68 17.71 33.17
N LYS A 82 3.45 18.57 32.17
CA LYS A 82 3.42 20.05 32.21
C LYS A 82 3.52 20.54 30.77
N ASP A 83 2.52 21.32 30.36
CA ASP A 83 2.46 22.14 29.13
C ASP A 83 1.42 21.76 28.05
N ASN A 84 0.28 21.17 28.41
CA ASN A 84 -0.87 21.04 27.50
C ASN A 84 -2.13 21.75 28.01
N GLU A 85 -2.23 23.07 27.76
CA GLU A 85 -3.47 23.84 28.06
C GLU A 85 -4.27 24.29 26.84
N ASN A 86 -3.85 24.05 25.59
CA ASN A 86 -4.61 24.54 24.43
C ASN A 86 -4.59 23.60 23.21
N LEU A 87 -5.36 22.52 23.22
CA LEU A 87 -5.90 21.88 22.01
C LEU A 87 -7.32 21.35 22.30
N ILE A 88 -8.29 21.86 21.55
CA ILE A 88 -9.71 21.51 21.62
C ILE A 88 -9.89 20.29 20.71
N ASP A 89 -9.72 19.11 21.31
CA ASP A 89 -10.48 17.86 21.05
C ASP A 89 -9.90 16.63 21.77
N ASN A 90 -8.91 16.83 22.65
CA ASN A 90 -8.45 15.82 23.63
C ASN A 90 -9.07 15.98 25.04
N ARG A 91 -10.18 16.73 25.20
CA ARG A 91 -10.72 17.03 26.54
C ARG A 91 -11.50 15.88 27.20
N ASN A 92 -11.87 14.84 26.46
CA ASN A 92 -12.69 13.77 27.04
C ASN A 92 -11.88 12.54 27.48
N SER A 93 -10.71 12.24 26.90
CA SER A 93 -9.94 11.05 27.24
C SER A 93 -9.14 11.19 28.56
N ASN A 94 -8.48 12.33 28.79
CA ASN A 94 -7.58 12.49 29.95
C ASN A 94 -8.28 12.66 31.30
N TYR A 95 -9.56 13.05 31.34
CA TYR A 95 -10.32 13.16 32.59
C TYR A 95 -11.12 11.88 32.92
N GLN A 96 -11.49 11.09 31.90
CA GLN A 96 -12.23 9.84 32.07
C GLN A 96 -11.36 8.73 32.68
N THR A 97 -10.06 8.69 32.35
CA THR A 97 -9.11 7.68 32.85
C THR A 97 -8.81 7.80 34.35
N ASN A 98 -8.69 9.03 34.89
CA ASN A 98 -8.35 9.26 36.30
C ASN A 98 -9.48 8.87 37.29
N GLY A 99 -10.75 9.03 36.89
CA GLY A 99 -11.90 8.70 37.76
C GLY A 99 -12.15 7.18 37.89
N LEU A 100 -11.99 6.43 36.79
CA LEU A 100 -12.11 4.97 36.77
C LEU A 100 -10.92 4.29 37.47
N GLN A 101 -9.70 4.85 37.38
CA GLN A 101 -8.56 4.42 38.18
C GLN A 101 -8.79 4.53 39.70
N GLU A 102 -9.63 5.46 40.18
CA GLU A 102 -9.97 5.52 41.61
C GLU A 102 -10.98 4.45 42.05
N LEU A 103 -11.90 4.05 41.18
CA LEU A 103 -12.87 2.97 41.43
C LEU A 103 -12.22 1.58 41.34
N PHE A 104 -11.32 1.36 40.39
CA PHE A 104 -10.70 0.05 40.15
C PHE A 104 -9.36 -0.17 40.86
N LYS A 105 -9.02 0.69 41.84
CA LYS A 105 -7.82 0.54 42.69
C LYS A 105 -7.79 -0.76 43.51
N ASN A 106 -8.93 -1.43 43.70
CA ASN A 106 -9.04 -2.73 44.36
C ASN A 106 -9.67 -3.77 43.43
N GLN A 107 -8.97 -4.89 43.19
CA GLN A 107 -9.50 -6.04 42.43
C GLN A 107 -10.80 -6.63 43.02
N ASN A 108 -11.03 -6.45 44.32
CA ASN A 108 -12.26 -6.93 44.98
C ASN A 108 -13.53 -6.25 44.44
N ASP A 109 -13.45 -4.97 44.05
CA ASP A 109 -14.61 -4.20 43.58
C ASP A 109 -15.03 -4.62 42.15
N VAL A 110 -14.06 -5.00 41.30
CA VAL A 110 -14.29 -5.57 39.96
C VAL A 110 -14.98 -6.94 40.07
N HIS A 111 -14.44 -7.82 40.93
CA HIS A 111 -14.99 -9.16 41.11
C HIS A 111 -16.41 -9.14 41.68
N GLU A 112 -16.73 -8.21 42.59
CA GLU A 112 -18.10 -8.03 43.09
C GLU A 112 -19.08 -7.61 41.98
N LEU A 113 -18.64 -6.77 41.03
CA LEU A 113 -19.43 -6.37 39.86
C LEU A 113 -19.61 -7.52 38.85
N GLU A 114 -18.57 -8.31 38.58
CA GLU A 114 -18.66 -9.53 37.77
C GLU A 114 -19.66 -10.52 38.38
N LEU A 115 -19.61 -10.71 39.70
CA LEU A 115 -20.53 -11.58 40.43
C LEU A 115 -21.96 -11.02 40.41
N TYR A 116 -22.13 -9.70 40.49
CA TYR A 116 -23.44 -9.07 40.39
C TYR A 116 -24.05 -9.27 39.00
N LEU A 117 -23.32 -8.96 37.93
CA LEU A 117 -23.80 -9.08 36.55
C LEU A 117 -24.06 -10.54 36.15
N SER A 118 -23.21 -11.48 36.56
CA SER A 118 -23.45 -12.92 36.33
C SER A 118 -24.70 -13.42 37.05
N ASN A 119 -24.90 -13.05 38.31
CA ASN A 119 -26.14 -13.37 39.03
C ASN A 119 -27.36 -12.70 38.38
N LEU A 120 -27.21 -11.47 37.87
CA LEU A 120 -28.27 -10.77 37.16
C LEU A 120 -28.70 -11.54 35.91
N ILE A 121 -27.75 -12.05 35.12
CA ILE A 121 -28.03 -12.90 33.95
C ILE A 121 -28.78 -14.17 34.39
N LEU A 122 -28.32 -14.83 35.46
CA LEU A 122 -28.94 -16.07 35.98
C LEU A 122 -30.34 -15.85 36.57
N ASP A 123 -30.59 -14.70 37.20
CA ASP A 123 -31.87 -14.36 37.82
C ASP A 123 -32.89 -13.88 36.78
N GLN A 124 -32.49 -13.04 35.83
CA GLN A 124 -33.38 -12.46 34.80
C GLN A 124 -33.83 -13.48 33.76
N LYS A 125 -33.02 -14.51 33.57
CA LYS A 125 -33.39 -15.69 32.80
C LYS A 125 -34.64 -16.41 33.37
N LYS A 126 -34.86 -16.35 34.69
CA LYS A 126 -36.04 -16.96 35.35
C LYS A 126 -37.31 -16.11 35.22
N SER A 127 -37.19 -14.83 34.84
CA SER A 127 -38.29 -13.86 34.76
C SER A 127 -38.86 -13.64 33.35
N GLN A 128 -38.49 -14.44 32.35
CA GLN A 128 -38.92 -14.30 30.94
C GLN A 128 -38.48 -12.98 30.27
N THR A 129 -37.33 -12.42 30.68
CA THR A 129 -36.70 -11.25 30.06
C THR A 129 -36.28 -11.55 28.62
N SER A 130 -36.26 -10.55 27.73
CA SER A 130 -35.91 -10.77 26.32
C SER A 130 -34.46 -11.22 26.14
N LYS A 131 -34.22 -12.02 25.09
CA LYS A 131 -32.87 -12.47 24.71
C LYS A 131 -31.95 -11.29 24.38
N TYR A 132 -32.52 -10.25 23.76
CA TYR A 132 -31.80 -9.05 23.38
C TYR A 132 -31.20 -8.34 24.60
N LEU A 133 -32.00 -8.10 25.65
CA LEU A 133 -31.49 -7.48 26.87
C LEU A 133 -30.45 -8.36 27.57
N LEU A 134 -30.63 -9.69 27.59
CA LEU A 134 -29.63 -10.61 28.15
C LEU A 134 -28.29 -10.55 27.41
N ARG A 135 -28.29 -10.43 26.08
CA ARG A 135 -27.07 -10.21 25.27
C ARG A 135 -26.37 -8.92 25.67
N ARG A 136 -27.10 -7.80 25.80
CA ARG A 136 -26.50 -6.52 26.24
C ARG A 136 -25.83 -6.62 27.61
N ILE A 137 -26.40 -7.39 28.56
CA ILE A 137 -25.78 -7.61 29.88
C ILE A 137 -24.50 -8.46 29.73
N CYS A 138 -24.50 -9.47 28.87
CA CYS A 138 -23.29 -10.24 28.54
C CYS A 138 -22.18 -9.32 28.01
N ASP A 139 -22.49 -8.38 27.11
CA ASP A 139 -21.51 -7.42 26.58
C ASP A 139 -20.89 -6.55 27.69
N VAL A 140 -21.71 -6.10 28.65
CA VAL A 140 -21.23 -5.34 29.82
C VAL A 140 -20.31 -6.19 30.70
N LEU A 141 -20.65 -7.45 30.94
CA LEU A 141 -19.81 -8.37 31.71
C LEU A 141 -18.46 -8.61 31.02
N ILE A 142 -18.47 -8.79 29.70
CA ILE A 142 -17.25 -9.01 28.90
C ILE A 142 -16.39 -7.75 28.88
N SER A 143 -16.98 -6.58 28.63
CA SER A 143 -16.22 -5.32 28.68
C SER A 143 -15.58 -5.05 30.05
N LEU A 144 -16.23 -5.47 31.15
CA LEU A 144 -15.63 -5.42 32.49
C LEU A 144 -14.44 -6.39 32.63
N MET A 145 -14.55 -7.59 32.08
CA MET A 145 -13.46 -8.58 32.06
C MET A 145 -12.26 -8.11 31.21
N VAL A 146 -12.51 -7.41 30.10
CA VAL A 146 -11.47 -6.80 29.24
C VAL A 146 -10.61 -5.82 30.02
N ILE A 147 -11.21 -4.95 30.82
CA ILE A 147 -10.48 -3.95 31.61
C ILE A 147 -9.87 -4.48 32.90
N SER A 148 -10.22 -5.70 33.33
CA SER A 148 -9.66 -6.29 34.55
C SER A 148 -8.21 -6.75 34.34
N ASP A 149 -7.31 -6.40 35.27
CA ASP A 149 -5.90 -6.83 35.26
C ASP A 149 -5.73 -8.36 35.27
N GLN A 150 -6.65 -9.09 35.93
CA GLN A 150 -6.60 -10.54 36.07
C GLN A 150 -7.98 -11.16 35.84
N LEU A 151 -8.03 -12.22 35.04
CA LEU A 151 -9.26 -12.98 34.79
C LEU A 151 -9.41 -14.06 35.87
N ASP A 152 -10.54 -14.08 36.58
CA ASP A 152 -10.86 -15.19 37.50
C ASP A 152 -11.40 -16.40 36.70
N MET A 153 -10.49 -17.32 36.40
CA MET A 153 -10.78 -18.51 35.61
C MET A 153 -11.75 -19.47 36.30
N ASP A 154 -11.74 -19.56 37.64
CA ASP A 154 -12.62 -20.44 38.40
C ASP A 154 -14.06 -19.89 38.41
N PHE A 155 -14.21 -18.58 38.59
CA PHE A 155 -15.49 -17.89 38.45
C PHE A 155 -16.06 -18.07 37.04
N LEU A 156 -15.27 -17.77 36.00
CA LEU A 156 -15.68 -17.89 34.61
C LEU A 156 -16.14 -19.31 34.28
N LYS A 157 -15.38 -20.31 34.74
CA LYS A 157 -15.73 -21.73 34.59
C LYS A 157 -17.06 -22.06 35.27
N SER A 158 -17.27 -21.61 36.51
CA SER A 158 -18.51 -21.84 37.26
C SER A 158 -19.71 -21.16 36.60
N PHE A 159 -19.52 -19.95 36.06
CA PHE A 159 -20.57 -19.20 35.39
C PHE A 159 -21.01 -19.88 34.09
N ILE A 160 -20.05 -20.27 33.24
CA ILE A 160 -20.32 -21.00 31.99
C ILE A 160 -21.04 -22.32 32.30
N GLN A 161 -20.58 -23.10 33.29
CA GLN A 161 -21.25 -24.35 33.71
C GLN A 161 -22.69 -24.11 34.14
N SER A 162 -22.97 -23.03 34.89
CA SER A 162 -24.31 -22.67 35.32
C SER A 162 -25.25 -22.33 34.16
N LEU A 163 -24.72 -21.79 33.06
CA LEU A 163 -25.49 -21.53 31.84
C LEU A 163 -25.81 -22.82 31.05
N VAL A 164 -24.95 -23.84 31.15
CA VAL A 164 -25.08 -25.12 30.44
C VAL A 164 -26.05 -26.10 31.13
N GLU A 165 -26.19 -26.03 32.46
CA GLU A 165 -26.99 -27.00 33.25
C GLU A 165 -28.52 -26.85 33.15
N GLU A 166 -29.06 -25.87 32.38
CA GLU A 166 -30.49 -25.53 32.34
C GLU A 166 -31.13 -25.60 30.90
N GLU A 167 -32.41 -25.22 30.73
CA GLU A 167 -33.23 -25.37 29.48
C GLU A 167 -32.60 -24.79 28.19
N ASN A 168 -33.07 -25.20 27.00
CA ASN A 168 -32.53 -24.81 25.68
C ASN A 168 -32.30 -23.30 25.45
N SER A 169 -33.14 -22.40 25.97
CA SER A 169 -32.95 -20.94 25.84
C SER A 169 -31.71 -20.41 26.56
N SER A 170 -31.21 -21.15 27.56
CA SER A 170 -29.97 -20.89 28.30
C SER A 170 -28.73 -21.06 27.44
N LEU A 171 -28.79 -22.03 26.53
CA LEU A 171 -27.65 -22.43 25.71
C LEU A 171 -27.37 -21.37 24.65
N GLU A 172 -28.38 -20.71 24.08
CA GLU A 172 -28.16 -19.63 23.11
C GLU A 172 -27.43 -18.42 23.74
N ILE A 173 -27.81 -18.02 24.96
CA ILE A 173 -27.11 -16.95 25.69
C ILE A 173 -25.70 -17.38 26.10
N CYS A 174 -25.53 -18.65 26.50
CA CYS A 174 -24.21 -19.21 26.77
C CYS A 174 -23.30 -19.12 25.55
N LEU A 175 -23.77 -19.57 24.39
CA LEU A 175 -23.00 -19.58 23.15
C LEU A 175 -22.67 -18.16 22.67
N TYR A 176 -23.61 -17.22 22.79
CA TYR A 176 -23.34 -15.80 22.54
C TYR A 176 -22.24 -15.27 23.47
N PHE A 177 -22.37 -15.49 24.78
CA PHE A 177 -21.34 -15.07 25.74
C PHE A 177 -19.98 -15.70 25.44
N VAL A 178 -19.95 -16.98 25.07
CA VAL A 178 -18.71 -17.69 24.72
C VAL A 178 -18.08 -17.16 23.43
N LYS A 179 -18.89 -16.87 22.40
CA LYS A 179 -18.45 -16.21 21.15
C LYS A 179 -17.75 -14.89 21.48
N GLU A 180 -18.45 -14.00 22.16
CA GLU A 180 -17.94 -12.66 22.52
C GLU A 180 -16.72 -12.76 23.45
N LEU A 181 -16.72 -13.71 24.39
CA LEU A 181 -15.58 -13.97 25.27
C LEU A 181 -14.33 -14.34 24.46
N PHE A 182 -14.44 -15.18 23.43
CA PHE A 182 -13.30 -15.51 22.57
C PHE A 182 -12.86 -14.35 21.70
N PHE A 183 -13.80 -13.60 21.16
CA PHE A 183 -13.51 -12.42 20.36
C PHE A 183 -12.68 -11.39 21.16
N TYR A 184 -13.11 -11.05 22.38
CA TYR A 184 -12.48 -9.99 23.19
C TYR A 184 -11.26 -10.45 24.03
N LEU A 185 -11.19 -11.74 24.42
CA LEU A 185 -10.25 -12.20 25.46
C LEU A 185 -9.39 -13.39 25.02
N SER A 186 -9.30 -13.66 23.71
CA SER A 186 -8.55 -14.76 23.08
C SER A 186 -7.18 -15.03 23.72
N ASP A 187 -6.30 -14.01 23.75
CA ASP A 187 -4.92 -14.12 24.25
C ASP A 187 -4.84 -14.49 25.74
N ARG A 188 -5.86 -14.15 26.53
CA ARG A 188 -5.91 -14.39 27.97
C ARG A 188 -6.50 -15.76 28.31
N LEU A 189 -7.17 -16.41 27.36
CA LEU A 189 -7.86 -17.69 27.55
C LEU A 189 -7.03 -18.92 27.14
N ILE A 190 -5.77 -18.72 26.73
CA ILE A 190 -4.88 -19.81 26.28
C ILE A 190 -4.68 -20.90 27.35
N GLU A 191 -4.68 -20.52 28.64
CA GLU A 191 -4.53 -21.44 29.78
C GLU A 191 -5.87 -21.92 30.37
N PHE A 192 -7.01 -21.54 29.77
CA PHE A 192 -8.33 -21.92 30.24
C PHE A 192 -8.64 -23.41 30.00
N ASP A 193 -9.66 -23.94 30.69
CA ASP A 193 -10.08 -25.34 30.57
C ASP A 193 -10.74 -25.63 29.21
N LEU A 194 -9.91 -25.92 28.20
CA LEU A 194 -10.34 -26.24 26.84
C LEU A 194 -11.28 -27.47 26.79
N ASP A 195 -11.16 -28.41 27.75
CA ASP A 195 -12.02 -29.59 27.79
C ASP A 195 -13.48 -29.22 28.10
N LEU A 196 -13.73 -28.12 28.83
CA LEU A 196 -15.08 -27.61 29.07
C LEU A 196 -15.73 -27.14 27.77
N PHE A 197 -15.03 -26.33 26.98
CA PHE A 197 -15.55 -25.83 25.70
C PHE A 197 -15.78 -26.97 24.71
N ASN A 198 -14.87 -27.94 24.65
CA ASN A 198 -15.05 -29.14 23.85
C ASN A 198 -16.36 -29.87 24.21
N GLN A 199 -16.65 -30.04 25.51
CA GLN A 199 -17.90 -30.68 25.96
C GLN A 199 -19.15 -29.86 25.58
N ILE A 200 -19.07 -28.53 25.66
CA ILE A 200 -20.16 -27.63 25.26
C ILE A 200 -20.44 -27.83 23.78
N PHE A 201 -19.44 -27.67 22.90
CA PHE A 201 -19.61 -27.81 21.45
C PHE A 201 -20.12 -29.18 21.03
N VAL A 202 -19.64 -30.27 21.65
CA VAL A 202 -20.16 -31.63 21.42
C VAL A 202 -21.64 -31.76 21.81
N HIS A 203 -22.06 -31.09 22.89
CA HIS A 203 -23.45 -31.10 23.34
C HIS A 203 -24.37 -30.23 22.46
N THR A 204 -23.91 -29.04 22.06
CA THR A 204 -24.73 -28.02 21.38
C THR A 204 -24.82 -28.24 19.86
N LEU A 205 -23.80 -28.82 19.22
CA LEU A 205 -23.87 -29.23 17.81
C LEU A 205 -24.53 -30.60 17.61
N ASN A 206 -25.00 -31.26 18.66
CA ASN A 206 -25.69 -32.55 18.56
C ASN A 206 -26.99 -32.44 17.72
N ASP A 207 -27.29 -33.45 16.91
CA ASP A 207 -28.47 -33.52 16.03
C ASP A 207 -29.82 -33.45 16.77
N LYS A 208 -29.82 -33.69 18.09
CA LYS A 208 -31.01 -33.55 18.95
C LYS A 208 -31.29 -32.12 19.40
N GLN A 209 -30.35 -31.20 19.22
CA GLN A 209 -30.53 -29.81 19.60
C GLN A 209 -31.34 -29.05 18.54
N PRO A 210 -32.05 -27.97 18.91
CA PRO A 210 -32.64 -27.06 17.95
C PRO A 210 -31.61 -26.47 16.99
N THR A 211 -32.00 -26.31 15.73
CA THR A 211 -31.18 -25.72 14.67
C THR A 211 -30.62 -24.33 15.06
N SER A 212 -31.38 -23.51 15.81
CA SER A 212 -30.90 -22.21 16.30
C SER A 212 -29.69 -22.33 17.24
N ILE A 213 -29.70 -23.32 18.14
CA ILE A 213 -28.59 -23.59 19.06
C ILE A 213 -27.38 -24.11 18.29
N GLN A 214 -27.60 -24.99 17.30
CA GLN A 214 -26.51 -25.52 16.49
C GLN A 214 -25.83 -24.41 15.66
N ILE A 215 -26.59 -23.47 15.10
CA ILE A 215 -26.04 -22.31 14.37
C ILE A 215 -25.22 -21.44 15.32
N CYS A 216 -25.78 -20.97 16.45
CA CYS A 216 -25.02 -20.18 17.43
C CYS A 216 -23.78 -20.92 17.93
N SER A 217 -23.84 -22.25 18.00
CA SER A 217 -22.71 -23.06 18.42
C SER A 217 -21.59 -23.12 17.38
N LEU A 218 -21.93 -23.08 16.09
CA LEU A 218 -20.95 -22.99 15.01
C LEU A 218 -20.28 -21.61 15.02
N GLN A 219 -21.06 -20.54 15.20
CA GLN A 219 -20.52 -19.18 15.31
C GLN A 219 -19.59 -19.03 16.51
N ALA A 220 -19.91 -19.61 17.67
CA ALA A 220 -18.99 -19.59 18.82
C ALA A 220 -17.75 -20.49 18.59
N LEU A 221 -17.89 -21.56 17.82
CA LEU A 221 -16.80 -22.47 17.49
C LEU A 221 -15.77 -21.81 16.56
N SER A 222 -16.18 -20.98 15.60
CA SER A 222 -15.25 -20.31 14.68
C SER A 222 -14.20 -19.48 15.43
N TYR A 223 -14.63 -18.63 16.37
CA TYR A 223 -13.72 -17.88 17.24
C TYR A 223 -12.90 -18.77 18.19
N PHE A 224 -13.46 -19.88 18.66
CA PHE A 224 -12.71 -20.81 19.52
C PHE A 224 -11.53 -21.45 18.80
N LEU A 225 -11.71 -21.81 17.52
CA LEU A 225 -10.69 -22.49 16.73
C LEU A 225 -9.43 -21.62 16.57
N ILE A 226 -9.59 -20.29 16.48
CA ILE A 226 -8.48 -19.32 16.42
C ILE A 226 -7.53 -19.46 17.63
N LEU A 227 -8.05 -19.86 18.80
CA LEU A 227 -7.24 -20.03 20.02
C LEU A 227 -6.34 -21.27 20.00
N LEU A 228 -6.69 -22.27 19.19
CA LEU A 228 -6.10 -23.59 19.24
C LEU A 228 -4.87 -23.66 18.35
N LYS A 229 -3.69 -23.57 18.96
CA LYS A 229 -2.40 -23.45 18.27
C LYS A 229 -1.74 -24.79 17.89
N ASN A 230 -2.37 -25.94 18.13
CA ASN A 230 -1.79 -27.24 17.78
C ASN A 230 -2.79 -28.33 17.32
N GLU A 231 -2.32 -29.21 16.45
CA GLU A 231 -3.10 -30.28 15.81
C GLU A 231 -3.70 -31.29 16.82
N LYS A 232 -3.06 -31.48 17.99
CA LYS A 232 -3.53 -32.41 19.03
C LYS A 232 -4.76 -31.90 19.78
N GLN A 233 -4.89 -30.60 19.95
CA GLN A 233 -6.09 -29.98 20.53
C GLN A 233 -7.25 -30.07 19.53
N MET A 234 -6.97 -29.87 18.24
CA MET A 234 -7.95 -30.01 17.14
C MET A 234 -8.45 -31.45 16.96
N ASP A 235 -7.62 -32.46 17.25
CA ASP A 235 -7.99 -33.88 17.10
C ASP A 235 -9.31 -34.26 17.79
N GLN A 236 -9.62 -33.61 18.92
CA GLN A 236 -10.84 -33.88 19.69
C GLN A 236 -12.09 -33.26 19.06
N LEU A 237 -11.93 -32.20 18.26
CA LEU A 237 -13.01 -31.43 17.63
C LEU A 237 -13.37 -31.92 16.23
N PHE A 238 -12.51 -32.69 15.57
CA PHE A 238 -12.80 -33.23 14.21
C PHE A 238 -14.13 -33.99 14.11
N GLN A 239 -14.61 -34.59 15.21
CA GLN A 239 -15.89 -35.29 15.23
C GLN A 239 -17.07 -34.35 14.98
N LEU A 240 -16.94 -33.06 15.31
CA LEU A 240 -17.98 -32.04 15.13
C LEU A 240 -18.25 -31.71 13.67
N ILE A 241 -17.30 -31.96 12.76
CA ILE A 241 -17.47 -31.67 11.33
C ILE A 241 -18.66 -32.45 10.76
N ASN A 242 -18.82 -33.71 11.16
CA ASN A 242 -19.98 -34.51 10.74
C ASN A 242 -21.30 -33.93 11.24
N ASN A 243 -21.31 -33.35 12.43
CA ASN A 243 -22.48 -32.67 12.98
C ASN A 243 -22.80 -31.37 12.22
N ILE A 244 -21.77 -30.59 11.87
CA ILE A 244 -21.92 -29.35 11.10
C ILE A 244 -22.42 -29.66 9.67
N LEU A 245 -21.86 -30.66 9.00
CA LEU A 245 -22.34 -31.12 7.69
C LEU A 245 -23.77 -31.65 7.76
N GLY A 246 -24.12 -32.36 8.84
CA GLY A 246 -25.50 -32.79 9.11
C GLY A 246 -26.47 -31.62 9.27
N LEU A 247 -26.07 -30.57 9.99
CA LEU A 247 -26.83 -29.32 10.15
C LEU A 247 -27.06 -28.64 8.79
N ILE A 248 -26.01 -28.48 7.98
CA ILE A 248 -26.12 -27.85 6.65
C ILE A 248 -27.06 -28.65 5.75
N LYS A 249 -26.94 -29.99 5.72
CA LYS A 249 -27.84 -30.85 4.95
C LYS A 249 -29.30 -30.69 5.36
N ASP A 250 -29.59 -30.70 6.66
CA ASP A 250 -30.95 -30.49 7.20
C ASP A 250 -31.52 -29.10 6.85
N LEU A 251 -30.69 -28.05 6.94
CA LEU A 251 -31.06 -26.67 6.56
C LEU A 251 -31.40 -26.55 5.06
N VAL A 252 -30.58 -27.14 4.20
CA VAL A 252 -30.77 -27.16 2.74
C VAL A 252 -32.02 -27.95 2.35
N GLU A 253 -32.27 -29.10 3.00
CA GLU A 253 -33.47 -29.91 2.80
C GLU A 253 -34.75 -29.19 3.23
N LYS A 254 -34.67 -28.39 4.30
CA LYS A 254 -35.78 -27.57 4.82
C LYS A 254 -35.96 -26.23 4.09
N GLU A 255 -35.13 -25.93 3.09
CA GLU A 255 -35.11 -24.65 2.37
C GLU A 255 -34.89 -23.43 3.30
N ASN A 256 -34.24 -23.62 4.44
CA ASN A 256 -33.83 -22.53 5.32
C ASN A 256 -32.50 -21.94 4.83
N TYR A 257 -32.59 -21.16 3.75
CA TYR A 257 -31.42 -20.59 3.10
C TYR A 257 -30.68 -19.56 3.96
N GLU A 258 -31.39 -18.76 4.76
CA GLU A 258 -30.77 -17.80 5.67
C GLU A 258 -29.84 -18.51 6.66
N GLY A 259 -30.33 -19.54 7.34
CA GLY A 259 -29.51 -20.34 8.26
C GLY A 259 -28.37 -21.06 7.54
N THR A 260 -28.58 -21.52 6.30
CA THR A 260 -27.54 -22.18 5.50
C THR A 260 -26.41 -21.21 5.18
N VAL A 261 -26.74 -20.00 4.70
CA VAL A 261 -25.77 -18.96 4.36
C VAL A 261 -24.92 -18.60 5.58
N ILE A 262 -25.53 -18.42 6.75
CA ILE A 262 -24.79 -18.16 8.00
C ILE A 262 -23.78 -19.29 8.27
N CYS A 263 -24.20 -20.55 8.16
CA CYS A 263 -23.26 -21.67 8.37
C CYS A 263 -22.10 -21.67 7.36
N ILE A 264 -22.36 -21.37 6.08
CA ILE A 264 -21.32 -21.32 5.06
C ILE A 264 -20.36 -20.14 5.28
N GLN A 265 -20.86 -18.99 5.71
CA GLN A 265 -20.04 -17.84 6.09
C GLN A 265 -19.09 -18.19 7.25
N GLU A 266 -19.60 -18.84 8.31
CA GLU A 266 -18.73 -19.29 9.41
C GLU A 266 -17.68 -20.31 8.96
N LEU A 267 -18.02 -21.20 8.02
CA LEU A 267 -17.02 -22.13 7.45
C LEU A 267 -15.98 -21.40 6.59
N ASN A 268 -16.35 -20.30 5.91
CA ASN A 268 -15.43 -19.44 5.18
C ASN A 268 -14.41 -18.81 6.13
N GLU A 269 -14.85 -18.22 7.25
CA GLU A 269 -13.94 -17.67 8.25
C GLU A 269 -13.02 -18.76 8.81
N ILE A 270 -13.56 -19.93 9.17
CA ILE A 270 -12.75 -21.02 9.73
C ILE A 270 -11.69 -21.52 8.74
N VAL A 271 -11.98 -21.60 7.43
CA VAL A 271 -10.99 -22.11 6.47
C VAL A 271 -9.87 -21.11 6.25
N LEU A 272 -10.13 -19.81 6.41
CA LEU A 272 -9.12 -18.76 6.32
C LEU A 272 -8.27 -18.69 7.60
N ASP A 273 -8.90 -18.70 8.78
CA ASP A 273 -8.21 -18.49 10.06
C ASP A 273 -7.67 -19.77 10.71
N SER A 274 -8.30 -20.92 10.45
CA SER A 274 -8.00 -22.20 11.11
C SER A 274 -8.15 -23.40 10.16
N PRO A 275 -7.49 -23.40 8.98
CA PRO A 275 -7.66 -24.43 7.97
C PRO A 275 -7.41 -25.84 8.50
N ILE A 276 -6.45 -26.03 9.42
CA ILE A 276 -6.13 -27.35 10.01
C ILE A 276 -7.37 -28.11 10.51
N PHE A 277 -8.42 -27.40 10.95
CA PHE A 277 -9.69 -28.00 11.36
C PHE A 277 -10.32 -28.87 10.25
N PHE A 278 -10.19 -28.53 8.98
CA PHE A 278 -10.80 -29.30 7.89
C PHE A 278 -9.90 -30.39 7.28
N LYS A 279 -8.61 -30.46 7.65
CA LYS A 279 -7.59 -31.30 7.01
C LYS A 279 -7.98 -32.77 6.79
N LYS A 280 -8.79 -33.37 7.67
CA LYS A 280 -9.22 -34.78 7.58
C LYS A 280 -10.54 -35.01 6.81
N HIS A 281 -11.31 -33.96 6.55
CA HIS A 281 -12.66 -34.03 5.99
C HIS A 281 -12.87 -33.09 4.79
N SER A 282 -11.83 -32.39 4.35
CA SER A 282 -11.83 -31.45 3.23
C SER A 282 -12.45 -32.06 1.96
N VAL A 283 -12.10 -33.31 1.63
CA VAL A 283 -12.69 -34.03 0.48
C VAL A 283 -14.21 -34.14 0.58
N LEU A 284 -14.73 -34.58 1.73
CA LEU A 284 -16.16 -34.76 1.97
C LEU A 284 -16.91 -33.41 1.87
N ILE A 285 -16.31 -32.35 2.41
CA ILE A 285 -16.90 -31.01 2.40
C ILE A 285 -16.99 -30.48 0.96
N ILE A 286 -15.92 -30.64 0.17
CA ILE A 286 -15.93 -30.26 -1.25
C ILE A 286 -17.04 -31.00 -2.01
N GLU A 287 -17.15 -32.33 -1.84
CA GLU A 287 -18.20 -33.13 -2.50
C GLU A 287 -19.62 -32.62 -2.14
N ASP A 288 -19.87 -32.31 -0.86
CA ASP A 288 -21.15 -31.77 -0.40
C ASP A 288 -21.43 -30.36 -0.98
N LEU A 289 -20.43 -29.49 -1.06
CA LEU A 289 -20.55 -28.14 -1.62
C LEU A 289 -20.85 -28.17 -3.13
N LEU A 290 -20.14 -29.02 -3.89
CA LEU A 290 -20.40 -29.23 -5.31
C LEU A 290 -21.82 -29.74 -5.53
N GLN A 291 -22.30 -30.63 -4.67
CA GLN A 291 -23.68 -31.10 -4.71
C GLN A 291 -24.68 -29.96 -4.47
N ILE A 292 -24.46 -29.11 -3.47
CA ILE A 292 -25.34 -27.96 -3.16
C ILE A 292 -25.42 -27.01 -4.37
N ILE A 293 -24.28 -26.63 -4.96
CA ILE A 293 -24.23 -25.74 -6.12
C ILE A 293 -25.01 -26.33 -7.30
N SER A 294 -24.84 -27.63 -7.57
CA SER A 294 -25.55 -28.30 -8.67
C SER A 294 -27.07 -28.40 -8.47
N GLN A 295 -27.55 -28.49 -7.24
CA GLN A 295 -28.97 -28.75 -6.91
C GLN A 295 -29.78 -27.49 -6.63
N LYS A 296 -29.14 -26.42 -6.15
CA LYS A 296 -29.80 -25.21 -5.63
C LYS A 296 -29.53 -23.97 -6.47
N GLN A 297 -29.39 -24.15 -7.80
CA GLN A 297 -29.07 -23.09 -8.77
C GLN A 297 -29.99 -21.85 -8.70
N GLU A 298 -31.20 -21.97 -8.15
CA GLU A 298 -32.16 -20.86 -8.01
C GLU A 298 -31.82 -19.87 -6.87
N ASN A 299 -30.98 -20.23 -5.89
CA ASN A 299 -30.60 -19.33 -4.79
C ASN A 299 -29.18 -18.78 -4.98
N ARG A 300 -29.08 -17.60 -5.60
CA ARG A 300 -27.81 -16.96 -5.97
C ARG A 300 -26.92 -16.64 -4.76
N LEU A 301 -27.49 -16.13 -3.68
CA LEU A 301 -26.73 -15.78 -2.47
C LEU A 301 -26.06 -17.01 -1.85
N LEU A 302 -26.78 -18.13 -1.75
CA LEU A 302 -26.22 -19.39 -1.25
C LEU A 302 -25.08 -19.89 -2.13
N ILE A 303 -25.28 -19.87 -3.45
CA ILE A 303 -24.28 -20.35 -4.42
C ILE A 303 -23.02 -19.48 -4.37
N ASN A 304 -23.16 -18.17 -4.26
CA ASN A 304 -22.03 -17.25 -4.13
C ASN A 304 -21.14 -17.65 -2.94
N HIS A 305 -21.73 -17.78 -1.75
CA HIS A 305 -20.97 -18.17 -0.56
C HIS A 305 -20.41 -19.60 -0.62
N CYS A 306 -21.12 -20.55 -1.24
CA CYS A 306 -20.59 -21.91 -1.45
C CYS A 306 -19.40 -21.90 -2.42
N SER A 307 -19.45 -21.07 -3.46
CA SER A 307 -18.38 -20.93 -4.46
C SER A 307 -17.14 -20.29 -3.83
N GLN A 308 -17.32 -19.23 -3.03
CA GLN A 308 -16.26 -18.63 -2.21
C GLN A 308 -15.60 -19.68 -1.29
N LEU A 309 -16.40 -20.52 -0.62
CA LEU A 309 -15.88 -21.57 0.26
C LEU A 309 -15.06 -22.60 -0.51
N LEU A 310 -15.53 -23.05 -1.68
CA LEU A 310 -14.76 -23.96 -2.55
C LEU A 310 -13.41 -23.37 -2.94
N ILE A 311 -13.39 -22.10 -3.36
CA ILE A 311 -12.15 -21.39 -3.72
C ILE A 311 -11.21 -21.33 -2.51
N ASN A 312 -11.72 -20.94 -1.33
CA ASN A 312 -10.93 -20.85 -0.11
C ASN A 312 -10.39 -22.21 0.35
N PHE A 313 -11.11 -23.30 0.10
CA PHE A 313 -10.60 -24.65 0.29
C PHE A 313 -9.45 -24.98 -0.67
N VAL A 314 -9.57 -24.64 -1.95
CA VAL A 314 -8.48 -24.86 -2.92
C VAL A 314 -7.26 -24.02 -2.56
N ARG A 315 -7.46 -22.76 -2.13
CA ARG A 315 -6.39 -21.88 -1.64
C ARG A 315 -5.65 -22.49 -0.45
N ASN A 316 -6.37 -22.97 0.56
CA ASN A 316 -5.77 -23.48 1.80
C ASN A 316 -5.32 -24.95 1.71
N PHE A 317 -5.83 -25.71 0.73
CA PHE A 317 -5.52 -27.12 0.52
C PHE A 317 -5.43 -27.48 -0.98
N PRO A 318 -4.46 -26.93 -1.74
CA PRO A 318 -4.27 -27.21 -3.16
C PRO A 318 -4.04 -28.69 -3.46
N ASN A 319 -3.53 -29.49 -2.50
CA ASN A 319 -3.43 -30.94 -2.64
C ASN A 319 -4.79 -31.62 -2.95
N LEU A 320 -5.92 -30.97 -2.63
CA LEU A 320 -7.26 -31.47 -2.96
C LEU A 320 -7.45 -31.66 -4.47
N LEU A 321 -6.79 -30.86 -5.31
CA LEU A 321 -6.82 -31.02 -6.77
C LEU A 321 -6.24 -32.36 -7.21
N ASN A 322 -5.26 -32.88 -6.46
CA ASN A 322 -4.63 -34.18 -6.71
C ASN A 322 -5.38 -35.34 -6.04
N GLU A 323 -6.05 -35.09 -4.90
CA GLU A 323 -6.77 -36.10 -4.14
C GLU A 323 -8.14 -36.42 -4.75
N ILE A 324 -8.82 -35.42 -5.34
CA ILE A 324 -10.11 -35.56 -5.99
C ILE A 324 -9.89 -35.55 -7.51
N GLU A 325 -10.02 -36.72 -8.12
CA GLU A 325 -9.87 -36.89 -9.57
C GLU A 325 -10.88 -36.01 -10.32
N GLY A 326 -10.38 -35.12 -11.17
CA GLY A 326 -11.20 -34.23 -12.00
C GLY A 326 -11.74 -32.98 -11.29
N LEU A 327 -11.25 -32.65 -10.08
CA LEU A 327 -11.77 -31.50 -9.33
C LEU A 327 -11.53 -30.17 -10.06
N LEU A 328 -10.34 -29.98 -10.63
CA LEU A 328 -9.99 -28.77 -11.36
C LEU A 328 -10.95 -28.55 -12.54
N GLU A 329 -11.18 -29.60 -13.31
CA GLU A 329 -12.10 -29.62 -14.44
C GLU A 329 -13.54 -29.33 -13.98
N GLN A 330 -13.99 -29.89 -12.85
CA GLN A 330 -15.31 -29.61 -12.28
C GLN A 330 -15.48 -28.16 -11.86
N LEU A 331 -14.46 -27.55 -11.22
CA LEU A 331 -14.50 -26.15 -10.83
C LEU A 331 -14.55 -25.24 -12.05
N ILE A 332 -13.74 -25.52 -13.07
CA ILE A 332 -13.76 -24.81 -14.35
C ILE A 332 -15.12 -24.95 -15.04
N ASP A 333 -15.71 -26.15 -15.05
CA ASP A 333 -17.03 -26.40 -15.63
C ASP A 333 -18.13 -25.62 -14.90
N ILE A 334 -18.09 -25.55 -13.56
CA ILE A 334 -19.04 -24.75 -12.76
C ILE A 334 -18.91 -23.27 -13.10
N SER A 335 -17.68 -22.73 -13.16
CA SER A 335 -17.44 -21.34 -13.53
C SER A 335 -17.97 -21.02 -14.94
N PHE A 336 -17.76 -21.91 -15.91
CA PHE A 336 -18.35 -21.75 -17.25
C PHE A 336 -19.88 -21.88 -17.24
N GLN A 337 -20.47 -22.74 -16.41
CA GLN A 337 -21.94 -22.86 -16.32
C GLN A 337 -22.58 -21.55 -15.87
N PHE A 338 -21.96 -20.84 -14.93
CA PHE A 338 -22.44 -19.51 -14.53
C PHE A 338 -22.45 -18.51 -15.69
N PHE A 339 -21.38 -18.48 -16.49
CA PHE A 339 -21.39 -17.68 -17.72
C PHE A 339 -22.46 -18.15 -18.71
N LEU A 340 -22.65 -19.45 -18.91
CA LEU A 340 -23.61 -19.97 -19.89
C LEU A 340 -25.07 -19.72 -19.48
N ASN A 341 -25.36 -19.70 -18.19
CA ASN A 341 -26.70 -19.43 -17.65
C ASN A 341 -27.06 -17.94 -17.64
N SER A 342 -26.04 -17.07 -17.64
CA SER A 342 -26.23 -15.61 -17.69
C SER A 342 -26.80 -15.16 -19.05
N ASN A 343 -28.10 -14.88 -19.12
CA ASN A 343 -28.73 -14.39 -20.35
C ASN A 343 -28.67 -12.85 -20.43
N LEU A 344 -27.54 -12.30 -20.91
CA LEU A 344 -27.52 -10.93 -21.41
C LEU A 344 -28.37 -10.85 -22.68
N ASN A 345 -29.60 -10.37 -22.55
CA ASN A 345 -30.50 -10.16 -23.68
C ASN A 345 -30.36 -8.72 -24.19
N VAL A 346 -30.04 -8.51 -25.47
CA VAL A 346 -29.98 -7.18 -26.11
C VAL A 346 -31.30 -6.41 -25.98
N ASP A 347 -32.40 -7.14 -25.80
CA ASP A 347 -33.72 -6.54 -25.59
C ASP A 347 -34.06 -6.18 -24.13
N SER A 348 -33.23 -6.54 -23.16
CA SER A 348 -33.47 -6.24 -21.75
C SER A 348 -33.39 -4.74 -21.46
N ASP A 349 -34.10 -4.30 -20.43
CA ASP A 349 -34.01 -2.92 -19.94
C ASP A 349 -32.58 -2.61 -19.45
N TYR A 350 -31.87 -3.61 -18.91
CA TYR A 350 -30.44 -3.56 -18.61
C TYR A 350 -29.60 -3.12 -19.82
N TRP A 351 -29.68 -3.85 -20.95
CA TRP A 351 -28.88 -3.54 -22.15
C TRP A 351 -29.28 -2.20 -22.78
N LYS A 352 -30.56 -1.82 -22.70
CA LYS A 352 -31.08 -0.61 -23.36
C LYS A 352 -30.84 0.67 -22.56
N ASN A 353 -30.92 0.58 -21.24
CA ASN A 353 -30.94 1.74 -20.35
C ASN A 353 -29.72 1.80 -19.42
N GLY A 354 -28.91 0.74 -19.35
CA GLY A 354 -27.75 0.67 -18.45
C GLY A 354 -28.13 0.69 -16.97
N GLU A 355 -29.32 0.20 -16.61
CA GLU A 355 -29.70 0.02 -15.20
C GLU A 355 -28.78 -1.04 -14.58
N GLU A 356 -28.27 -0.84 -13.37
CA GLU A 356 -27.37 -1.80 -12.71
C GLU A 356 -28.06 -3.16 -12.52
N LEU A 357 -27.31 -4.25 -12.75
CA LEU A 357 -27.75 -5.59 -12.34
C LEU A 357 -27.75 -5.65 -10.81
N GLU A 358 -28.67 -6.43 -10.24
CA GLU A 358 -28.58 -6.82 -8.83
C GLU A 358 -27.17 -7.38 -8.54
N TYR A 359 -26.55 -6.93 -7.43
CA TYR A 359 -25.17 -7.14 -6.94
C TYR A 359 -24.64 -8.60 -6.88
N THR A 360 -25.38 -9.59 -7.38
CA THR A 360 -25.00 -11.00 -7.42
C THR A 360 -25.50 -11.67 -8.69
N SER A 361 -25.06 -11.21 -9.87
CA SER A 361 -25.36 -11.96 -11.09
C SER A 361 -24.55 -13.25 -11.13
N GLU A 362 -25.07 -14.29 -11.78
CA GLU A 362 -24.29 -15.52 -11.99
C GLU A 362 -22.98 -15.23 -12.74
N MET A 363 -22.97 -14.20 -13.61
CA MET A 363 -21.76 -13.77 -14.30
C MET A 363 -20.67 -13.33 -13.33
N ASP A 364 -21.02 -12.55 -12.30
CA ASP A 364 -20.04 -12.03 -11.32
C ASP A 364 -19.45 -13.18 -10.49
N ILE A 365 -20.27 -14.17 -10.13
CA ILE A 365 -19.81 -15.38 -9.42
C ILE A 365 -18.81 -16.15 -10.29
N GLY A 366 -19.12 -16.36 -11.57
CA GLY A 366 -18.22 -17.06 -12.49
C GLY A 366 -16.91 -16.32 -12.74
N GLU A 367 -16.96 -14.99 -12.87
CA GLU A 367 -15.81 -14.11 -13.07
C GLU A 367 -14.88 -14.15 -11.85
N GLU A 368 -15.43 -14.02 -10.64
CA GLU A 368 -14.67 -14.11 -9.39
C GLU A 368 -14.07 -15.52 -9.20
N MET A 369 -14.81 -16.59 -9.53
CA MET A 369 -14.26 -17.95 -9.51
C MET A 369 -13.06 -18.11 -10.42
N PHE A 370 -13.14 -17.68 -11.68
CA PHE A 370 -12.01 -17.77 -12.61
C PHE A 370 -10.82 -16.93 -12.14
N LYS A 371 -11.07 -15.70 -11.70
CA LYS A 371 -10.04 -14.80 -11.19
C LYS A 371 -9.28 -15.45 -10.03
N ARG A 372 -9.99 -15.92 -9.00
CA ARG A 372 -9.37 -16.54 -7.82
C ARG A 372 -8.70 -17.88 -8.12
N LEU A 373 -9.30 -18.74 -8.94
CA LEU A 373 -8.68 -20.01 -9.33
C LEU A 373 -7.37 -19.78 -10.08
N SER A 374 -7.33 -18.77 -10.97
CA SER A 374 -6.10 -18.42 -11.69
C SER A 374 -4.98 -17.93 -10.77
N GLN A 375 -5.31 -17.39 -9.59
CA GLN A 375 -4.35 -16.93 -8.58
C GLN A 375 -3.90 -18.04 -7.60
N PHE A 376 -4.76 -19.02 -7.30
CA PHE A 376 -4.53 -20.01 -6.24
C PHE A 376 -4.09 -21.39 -6.75
N VAL A 377 -4.32 -21.69 -8.02
CA VAL A 377 -3.93 -22.95 -8.65
C VAL A 377 -2.61 -22.77 -9.41
N ASN A 378 -1.83 -23.85 -9.57
CA ASN A 378 -0.67 -23.83 -10.46
C ASN A 378 -1.11 -23.39 -11.87
N GLY A 379 -0.57 -22.27 -12.34
CA GLY A 379 -0.99 -21.65 -13.60
C GLY A 379 -0.78 -22.54 -14.83
N GLU A 380 0.27 -23.36 -14.87
CA GLU A 380 0.51 -24.27 -15.99
C GLU A 380 -0.59 -25.34 -16.07
N GLU A 381 -0.89 -26.00 -14.96
CA GLU A 381 -1.95 -27.02 -14.89
C GLU A 381 -3.33 -26.43 -15.19
N PHE A 382 -3.62 -25.25 -14.64
CA PHE A 382 -4.87 -24.53 -14.87
C PHE A 382 -5.06 -24.13 -16.33
N LEU A 383 -4.06 -23.48 -16.94
CA LEU A 383 -4.14 -23.04 -18.33
C LEU A 383 -4.18 -24.21 -19.32
N LEU A 384 -3.53 -25.34 -19.02
CA LEU A 384 -3.61 -26.53 -19.87
C LEU A 384 -5.07 -26.98 -20.05
N VAL A 385 -5.88 -26.99 -18.98
CA VAL A 385 -7.30 -27.34 -19.06
C VAL A 385 -8.09 -26.26 -19.81
N ILE A 386 -7.86 -24.99 -19.48
CA ILE A 386 -8.58 -23.87 -20.08
C ILE A 386 -8.34 -23.77 -21.59
N PHE A 387 -7.09 -23.91 -22.05
CA PHE A 387 -6.72 -23.81 -23.46
C PHE A 387 -7.10 -25.05 -24.29
N GLU A 388 -7.48 -26.17 -23.66
CA GLU A 388 -8.20 -27.25 -24.35
C GLU A 388 -9.67 -26.89 -24.64
N ILE A 389 -10.30 -26.10 -23.77
CA ILE A 389 -11.73 -25.73 -23.85
C ILE A 389 -11.95 -24.52 -24.77
N ILE A 390 -11.16 -23.45 -24.58
CA ILE A 390 -11.36 -22.14 -25.21
C ILE A 390 -11.48 -22.22 -26.74
N PRO A 391 -10.55 -22.86 -27.49
CA PRO A 391 -10.64 -22.93 -28.95
C PRO A 391 -11.93 -23.57 -29.44
N ASN A 392 -12.45 -24.58 -28.72
CA ASN A 392 -13.71 -25.23 -29.05
C ASN A 392 -14.92 -24.31 -28.82
N LEU A 393 -14.89 -23.46 -27.80
CA LEU A 393 -15.93 -22.46 -27.54
C LEU A 393 -15.95 -21.37 -28.63
N PHE A 394 -14.77 -20.89 -29.08
CA PHE A 394 -14.65 -19.93 -30.18
C PHE A 394 -15.17 -20.48 -31.52
N LEU A 395 -15.03 -21.78 -31.77
CA LEU A 395 -15.58 -22.45 -32.97
C LEU A 395 -17.09 -22.71 -32.89
N SER A 396 -17.73 -22.44 -31.75
CA SER A 396 -19.17 -22.61 -31.58
C SER A 396 -19.97 -21.64 -32.46
N LYS A 397 -21.19 -22.03 -32.82
CA LYS A 397 -22.18 -21.12 -33.45
C LYS A 397 -23.08 -20.42 -32.44
N ASP A 398 -22.97 -20.79 -31.17
CA ASP A 398 -23.74 -20.24 -30.07
C ASP A 398 -23.03 -18.99 -29.53
N PRO A 399 -23.61 -17.78 -29.67
CA PRO A 399 -23.01 -16.55 -29.18
C PRO A 399 -22.68 -16.58 -27.69
N GLN A 400 -23.48 -17.29 -26.88
CA GLN A 400 -23.24 -17.38 -25.45
C GLN A 400 -21.93 -18.11 -25.15
N LYS A 401 -21.58 -19.15 -25.92
CA LYS A 401 -20.33 -19.89 -25.74
C LYS A 401 -19.11 -19.05 -26.10
N ILE A 402 -19.20 -18.26 -27.17
CA ILE A 402 -18.14 -17.33 -27.58
C ILE A 402 -17.97 -16.26 -26.50
N PHE A 403 -19.09 -15.70 -26.01
CA PHE A 403 -19.10 -14.74 -24.92
C PHE A 403 -18.42 -15.30 -23.66
N SER A 404 -18.78 -16.51 -23.22
CA SER A 404 -18.17 -17.15 -22.06
C SER A 404 -16.66 -17.38 -22.23
N ALA A 405 -16.18 -17.68 -23.45
CA ALA A 405 -14.76 -17.83 -23.72
C ALA A 405 -14.01 -16.50 -23.59
N LEU A 406 -14.55 -15.43 -24.16
CA LEU A 406 -13.98 -14.07 -24.05
C LEU A 406 -13.94 -13.60 -22.59
N ARG A 407 -15.04 -13.79 -21.86
CA ARG A 407 -15.15 -13.44 -20.44
C ARG A 407 -14.11 -14.21 -19.61
N CYS A 408 -13.99 -15.52 -19.82
CA CYS A 408 -12.99 -16.36 -19.16
C CYS A 408 -11.55 -15.84 -19.41
N ILE A 409 -11.19 -15.51 -20.66
CA ILE A 409 -9.86 -14.94 -20.98
C ILE A 409 -9.60 -13.67 -20.18
N SER A 410 -10.55 -12.74 -20.12
CA SER A 410 -10.37 -11.53 -19.33
C SER A 410 -10.34 -11.78 -17.82
N SER A 411 -11.04 -12.79 -17.31
CA SER A 411 -11.06 -13.08 -15.87
C SER A 411 -9.77 -13.73 -15.37
N ILE A 412 -9.03 -14.42 -16.24
CA ILE A 412 -7.80 -15.13 -15.87
C ILE A 412 -6.51 -14.35 -16.21
N SER A 413 -6.62 -13.20 -16.89
CA SER A 413 -5.47 -12.43 -17.38
C SER A 413 -4.51 -12.03 -16.26
N GLU A 414 -5.06 -11.52 -15.16
CA GLU A 414 -4.29 -11.05 -14.01
C GLU A 414 -3.57 -12.21 -13.30
N GLY A 415 -4.28 -13.29 -12.97
CA GLY A 415 -3.72 -14.40 -12.19
C GLY A 415 -2.77 -15.30 -12.98
N CYS A 416 -2.84 -15.31 -14.31
CA CYS A 416 -1.99 -16.11 -15.19
C CYS A 416 -1.11 -15.27 -16.13
N LYS A 417 -0.79 -14.03 -15.72
CA LYS A 417 -0.10 -13.02 -16.55
C LYS A 417 1.14 -13.57 -17.27
N GLU A 418 2.15 -14.04 -16.53
CA GLU A 418 3.44 -14.51 -17.09
C GLU A 418 3.28 -15.62 -18.13
N LEU A 419 2.32 -16.53 -17.92
CA LEU A 419 2.07 -17.63 -18.85
C LEU A 419 1.30 -17.15 -20.09
N ILE A 420 0.33 -16.26 -19.90
CA ILE A 420 -0.46 -15.66 -20.98
C ILE A 420 0.39 -14.75 -21.86
N GLU A 421 1.43 -14.08 -21.34
CA GLU A 421 2.37 -13.29 -22.14
C GLU A 421 2.99 -14.08 -23.29
N ASN A 422 3.24 -15.39 -23.09
CA ASN A 422 3.79 -16.26 -24.13
C ASN A 422 2.77 -16.59 -25.25
N GLU A 423 1.48 -16.56 -24.93
CA GLU A 423 0.36 -16.96 -25.80
C GLU A 423 -0.48 -15.77 -26.28
N ILE A 424 -0.16 -14.54 -25.83
CA ILE A 424 -0.98 -13.33 -26.03
C ILE A 424 -1.26 -13.07 -27.50
N LYS A 425 -0.29 -13.39 -28.37
CA LYS A 425 -0.42 -13.20 -29.81
C LYS A 425 -1.59 -14.00 -30.38
N ASP A 426 -1.64 -15.29 -30.05
CA ASP A 426 -2.67 -16.20 -30.54
C ASP A 426 -4.03 -15.85 -29.93
N ILE A 427 -4.06 -15.44 -28.65
CA ILE A 427 -5.27 -14.94 -27.98
C ILE A 427 -5.84 -13.71 -28.69
N LEU A 428 -5.00 -12.71 -29.00
CA LEU A 428 -5.42 -11.51 -29.70
C LEU A 428 -5.93 -11.82 -31.12
N GLU A 429 -5.26 -12.71 -31.86
CA GLU A 429 -5.75 -13.16 -33.17
C GLU A 429 -7.14 -13.80 -33.09
N MET A 430 -7.39 -14.61 -32.05
CA MET A 430 -8.70 -15.24 -31.84
C MET A 430 -9.79 -14.20 -31.52
N ILE A 431 -9.50 -13.22 -30.67
CA ILE A 431 -10.45 -12.14 -30.32
C ILE A 431 -10.76 -11.27 -31.55
N LEU A 432 -9.73 -10.84 -32.29
CA LEU A 432 -9.87 -10.04 -33.51
C LEU A 432 -10.70 -10.78 -34.58
N GLN A 433 -10.58 -12.11 -34.68
CA GLN A 433 -11.42 -12.89 -35.59
C GLN A 433 -12.91 -12.85 -35.21
N MET A 434 -13.24 -12.90 -33.91
CA MET A 434 -14.64 -12.87 -33.44
C MET A 434 -15.30 -11.50 -33.60
N PHE A 435 -14.52 -10.44 -33.62
CA PHE A 435 -15.04 -9.09 -33.86
C PHE A 435 -15.73 -8.93 -35.22
N ASN A 436 -15.35 -9.73 -36.22
CA ASN A 436 -15.97 -9.72 -37.55
C ASN A 436 -17.42 -10.26 -37.59
N THR A 437 -17.96 -10.70 -36.45
CA THR A 437 -19.36 -11.14 -36.34
C THR A 437 -20.32 -9.95 -36.34
N ASN A 438 -21.59 -10.18 -36.72
CA ASN A 438 -22.64 -9.14 -36.65
C ASN A 438 -23.37 -9.10 -35.30
N GLU A 439 -22.98 -9.94 -34.33
CA GLU A 439 -23.67 -10.06 -33.04
C GLU A 439 -23.16 -8.99 -32.06
N LEU A 440 -24.02 -8.06 -31.66
CA LEU A 440 -23.64 -6.92 -30.79
C LEU A 440 -23.03 -7.36 -29.45
N ARG A 441 -23.53 -8.47 -28.87
CA ARG A 441 -23.00 -9.02 -27.61
C ARG A 441 -21.56 -9.51 -27.73
N ILE A 442 -21.22 -10.12 -28.86
CA ILE A 442 -19.85 -10.57 -29.12
C ILE A 442 -18.94 -9.38 -29.35
N LYS A 443 -19.40 -8.34 -30.08
CA LYS A 443 -18.63 -7.10 -30.27
C LYS A 443 -18.34 -6.38 -28.96
N TYR A 444 -19.38 -6.22 -28.13
CA TYR A 444 -19.26 -5.67 -26.78
C TYR A 444 -18.20 -6.44 -25.99
N GLU A 445 -18.31 -7.76 -25.94
CA GLU A 445 -17.43 -8.59 -25.11
C GLU A 445 -16.00 -8.64 -25.66
N CYS A 446 -15.80 -8.72 -26.98
CA CYS A 446 -14.47 -8.62 -27.58
C CYS A 446 -13.79 -7.30 -27.19
N CYS A 447 -14.54 -6.19 -27.23
CA CYS A 447 -14.03 -4.89 -26.85
C CYS A 447 -13.68 -4.84 -25.35
N ARG A 448 -14.58 -5.32 -24.48
CA ARG A 448 -14.32 -5.41 -23.04
C ARG A 448 -13.08 -6.23 -22.73
N THR A 449 -12.95 -7.43 -23.31
CA THR A 449 -11.79 -8.30 -23.12
C THR A 449 -10.51 -7.59 -23.55
N ILE A 450 -10.51 -6.91 -24.70
CA ILE A 450 -9.37 -6.08 -25.13
C ILE A 450 -9.08 -4.97 -24.11
N GLY A 451 -10.10 -4.32 -23.56
CA GLY A 451 -9.94 -3.25 -22.57
C GLY A 451 -9.28 -3.74 -21.28
N ILE A 452 -9.59 -4.95 -20.83
CA ILE A 452 -8.94 -5.58 -19.66
C ILE A 452 -7.53 -6.02 -20.01
N LEU A 453 -7.33 -6.71 -21.14
CA LEU A 453 -6.00 -7.12 -21.59
C LEU A 453 -5.07 -5.92 -21.83
N SER A 454 -5.62 -4.74 -22.17
CA SER A 454 -4.83 -3.51 -22.34
C SER A 454 -4.26 -3.00 -21.02
N LEU A 455 -4.91 -3.28 -19.88
CA LEU A 455 -4.36 -2.95 -18.55
C LEU A 455 -3.22 -3.90 -18.16
N ASP A 456 -3.39 -5.20 -18.47
CA ASP A 456 -2.43 -6.22 -18.03
C ASP A 456 -1.23 -6.40 -18.99
N PHE A 457 -1.44 -6.22 -20.30
CA PHE A 457 -0.49 -6.57 -21.37
C PHE A 457 -0.22 -5.42 -22.36
N ALA A 458 -0.30 -4.17 -21.90
CA ALA A 458 -0.13 -2.96 -22.71
C ALA A 458 1.09 -3.03 -23.65
N GLU A 459 2.27 -3.37 -23.11
CA GLU A 459 3.52 -3.40 -23.88
C GLU A 459 3.45 -4.37 -25.08
N LEU A 460 2.96 -5.59 -24.85
CA LEU A 460 2.88 -6.64 -25.87
C LEU A 460 1.77 -6.33 -26.89
N ILE A 461 0.63 -5.80 -26.46
CA ILE A 461 -0.43 -5.34 -27.37
C ILE A 461 0.10 -4.23 -28.27
N ASN A 462 0.82 -3.27 -27.70
CA ASN A 462 1.41 -2.17 -28.43
C ASN A 462 2.45 -2.65 -29.46
N GLU A 463 3.26 -3.65 -29.11
CA GLU A 463 4.26 -4.24 -29.99
C GLU A 463 3.64 -5.01 -31.17
N TYR A 464 2.61 -5.83 -30.92
CA TYR A 464 2.13 -6.79 -31.93
C TYR A 464 0.89 -6.37 -32.72
N TYR A 465 -0.10 -5.70 -32.10
CA TYR A 465 -1.42 -5.45 -32.71
C TYR A 465 -2.00 -4.06 -32.40
N SER A 466 -1.17 -3.07 -32.09
CA SER A 466 -1.64 -1.72 -31.73
C SER A 466 -2.58 -1.10 -32.77
N GLU A 467 -2.28 -1.22 -34.07
CA GLU A 467 -3.12 -0.67 -35.15
C GLU A 467 -4.46 -1.41 -35.24
N GLU A 468 -4.46 -2.74 -35.25
CA GLU A 468 -5.66 -3.57 -35.37
C GLU A 468 -6.59 -3.44 -34.17
N VAL A 469 -6.03 -3.42 -32.96
CA VAL A 469 -6.78 -3.20 -31.72
C VAL A 469 -7.40 -1.81 -31.71
N PHE A 470 -6.63 -0.78 -32.07
CA PHE A 470 -7.16 0.57 -32.14
C PHE A 470 -8.28 0.71 -33.19
N GLU A 471 -8.12 0.13 -34.39
CA GLU A 471 -9.17 0.11 -35.41
C GLU A 471 -10.44 -0.60 -34.92
N LEU A 472 -10.31 -1.72 -34.20
CA LEU A 472 -11.44 -2.42 -33.57
C LEU A 472 -12.19 -1.49 -32.60
N ILE A 473 -11.48 -0.83 -31.70
CA ILE A 473 -12.07 0.07 -30.71
C ILE A 473 -12.86 1.19 -31.41
N ILE A 474 -12.27 1.83 -32.43
CA ILE A 474 -12.95 2.89 -33.17
C ILE A 474 -14.21 2.37 -33.88
N ASN A 475 -14.16 1.17 -34.45
CA ASN A 475 -15.34 0.55 -35.06
C ASN A 475 -16.46 0.31 -34.02
N VAL A 476 -16.12 -0.07 -32.79
CA VAL A 476 -17.09 -0.24 -31.69
C VAL A 476 -17.71 1.11 -31.29
N VAL A 477 -16.90 2.17 -31.19
CA VAL A 477 -17.39 3.52 -30.85
C VAL A 477 -18.30 4.10 -31.95
N GLU A 478 -18.11 3.68 -33.21
CA GLU A 478 -18.98 4.06 -34.34
C GLU A 478 -20.31 3.29 -34.42
N GLU A 479 -20.52 2.26 -33.59
CA GLU A 479 -21.77 1.49 -33.56
C GLU A 479 -22.99 2.36 -33.16
N ASN A 480 -24.17 1.96 -33.65
CA ASN A 480 -25.41 2.70 -33.37
C ASN A 480 -25.98 2.40 -31.97
N ASP A 481 -25.62 1.26 -31.38
CA ASP A 481 -26.10 0.83 -30.08
C ASP A 481 -25.35 1.58 -28.97
N THR A 482 -26.09 2.26 -28.09
CA THR A 482 -25.52 3.10 -27.03
C THR A 482 -24.67 2.31 -26.06
N PHE A 483 -25.07 1.09 -25.70
CA PHE A 483 -24.38 0.27 -24.70
C PHE A 483 -23.06 -0.28 -25.27
N VAL A 484 -23.07 -0.75 -26.51
CA VAL A 484 -21.85 -1.15 -27.23
C VAL A 484 -20.87 0.03 -27.38
N LYS A 485 -21.39 1.23 -27.65
CA LYS A 485 -20.58 2.44 -27.77
C LYS A 485 -19.92 2.85 -26.46
N ILE A 486 -20.65 2.75 -25.33
CA ILE A 486 -20.08 2.99 -23.99
C ILE A 486 -18.90 2.06 -23.76
N GLN A 487 -19.05 0.75 -24.02
CA GLN A 487 -17.95 -0.20 -23.89
C GLN A 487 -16.76 0.13 -24.80
N GLY A 488 -17.01 0.61 -26.02
CA GLY A 488 -15.97 1.09 -26.92
C GLY A 488 -15.18 2.26 -26.32
N LEU A 489 -15.86 3.21 -25.68
CA LEU A 489 -15.23 4.36 -25.02
C LEU A 489 -14.46 3.93 -23.76
N GLU A 490 -14.99 3.03 -22.95
CA GLU A 490 -14.28 2.46 -21.78
C GLU A 490 -13.01 1.72 -22.22
N THR A 491 -13.09 0.92 -23.28
CA THR A 491 -11.94 0.24 -23.86
C THR A 491 -10.91 1.23 -24.41
N LEU A 492 -11.39 2.31 -25.05
CA LEU A 492 -10.52 3.37 -25.55
C LEU A 492 -9.75 4.06 -24.41
N ILE A 493 -10.39 4.29 -23.26
CA ILE A 493 -9.74 4.88 -22.08
C ILE A 493 -8.61 3.97 -21.60
N ASN A 494 -8.87 2.68 -21.38
CA ASN A 494 -7.86 1.72 -20.93
C ASN A 494 -6.71 1.55 -21.94
N PHE A 495 -7.02 1.50 -23.24
CA PHE A 495 -5.99 1.33 -24.27
C PHE A 495 -5.08 2.55 -24.43
N ILE A 496 -5.63 3.76 -24.30
CA ILE A 496 -4.88 5.00 -24.56
C ILE A 496 -3.87 5.32 -23.47
N GLU A 497 -4.07 4.83 -22.24
CA GLU A 497 -3.19 5.09 -21.09
C GLU A 497 -1.73 4.77 -21.42
N ASP A 498 -1.48 3.65 -22.11
CA ASP A 498 -0.15 3.18 -22.51
C ASP A 498 0.11 3.23 -24.03
N ALA A 499 -0.79 3.81 -24.83
CA ALA A 499 -0.62 3.86 -26.28
C ALA A 499 0.49 4.84 -26.73
N ASP A 500 1.26 4.50 -27.77
CA ASP A 500 2.19 5.46 -28.40
C ASP A 500 1.37 6.56 -29.11
N SER A 501 1.61 7.81 -28.71
CA SER A 501 1.10 9.03 -29.35
C SER A 501 1.14 9.01 -30.89
N LYS A 502 2.15 8.36 -31.51
CA LYS A 502 2.29 8.23 -32.97
C LYS A 502 1.13 7.48 -33.63
N LEU A 503 0.50 6.56 -32.92
CA LEU A 503 -0.69 5.82 -33.37
C LEU A 503 -1.91 6.74 -33.42
N ILE A 504 -2.10 7.56 -32.39
CA ILE A 504 -3.31 8.38 -32.20
C ILE A 504 -3.29 9.64 -33.07
N ILE A 505 -2.13 10.29 -33.22
CA ILE A 505 -1.96 11.58 -33.94
C ILE A 505 -2.59 11.58 -35.35
N PRO A 506 -2.39 10.56 -36.22
CA PRO A 506 -3.01 10.49 -37.54
C PRO A 506 -4.55 10.48 -37.52
N TYR A 507 -5.15 9.93 -36.46
CA TYR A 507 -6.60 9.79 -36.31
C TYR A 507 -7.23 10.93 -35.49
N LEU A 508 -6.42 11.76 -34.82
CA LEU A 508 -6.87 12.75 -33.84
C LEU A 508 -8.00 13.65 -34.34
N GLU A 509 -7.93 14.19 -35.56
CA GLU A 509 -9.01 15.03 -36.12
C GLU A 509 -10.33 14.26 -36.27
N LYS A 510 -10.27 12.99 -36.71
CA LYS A 510 -11.45 12.12 -36.83
C LYS A 510 -12.01 11.79 -35.45
N LEU A 511 -11.15 11.44 -34.49
CA LEU A 511 -11.53 11.08 -33.12
C LEU A 511 -12.23 12.24 -32.41
N ILE A 512 -11.62 13.43 -32.41
CA ILE A 512 -12.20 14.60 -31.77
C ILE A 512 -13.58 14.89 -32.35
N LYS A 513 -13.72 14.89 -33.68
CA LYS A 513 -15.02 15.10 -34.32
C LYS A 513 -16.06 14.05 -33.91
N MET A 514 -15.68 12.76 -33.92
CA MET A 514 -16.55 11.66 -33.51
C MET A 514 -17.00 11.81 -32.06
N LEU A 515 -16.07 12.09 -31.14
CA LEU A 515 -16.36 12.29 -29.72
C LEU A 515 -17.30 13.48 -29.50
N PHE A 516 -17.13 14.59 -30.23
CA PHE A 516 -18.07 15.71 -30.18
C PHE A 516 -19.47 15.34 -30.66
N ASP A 517 -19.58 14.61 -31.77
CA ASP A 517 -20.87 14.16 -32.29
C ASP A 517 -21.60 13.29 -31.24
N ILE A 518 -20.84 12.47 -30.48
CA ILE A 518 -21.37 11.65 -29.39
C ILE A 518 -21.72 12.50 -28.15
N LEU A 519 -20.90 13.49 -27.79
CA LEU A 519 -21.13 14.38 -26.64
C LEU A 519 -22.45 15.16 -26.74
N LEU A 520 -22.96 15.39 -27.95
CA LEU A 520 -24.23 16.06 -28.21
C LEU A 520 -25.47 15.17 -27.96
N ILE A 521 -25.29 13.87 -27.73
CA ILE A 521 -26.37 12.94 -27.39
C ILE A 521 -26.74 13.15 -25.92
N GLU A 522 -28.03 13.38 -25.63
CA GLU A 522 -28.55 13.57 -24.26
C GLU A 522 -28.58 12.25 -23.45
N ASN A 523 -27.40 11.71 -23.15
CA ASN A 523 -27.20 10.56 -22.26
C ASN A 523 -25.97 10.82 -21.39
N ILE A 524 -26.17 10.97 -20.08
CA ILE A 524 -25.12 11.39 -19.14
C ILE A 524 -23.96 10.39 -19.13
N THR A 525 -24.23 9.08 -19.00
CA THR A 525 -23.21 8.03 -18.99
C THR A 525 -22.34 8.04 -20.24
N LEU A 526 -22.95 8.26 -21.40
CA LEU A 526 -22.24 8.36 -22.67
C LEU A 526 -21.37 9.63 -22.72
N GLN A 527 -21.92 10.77 -22.30
CA GLN A 527 -21.18 12.03 -22.25
C GLN A 527 -20.00 11.98 -21.27
N GLU A 528 -20.18 11.35 -20.12
CA GLU A 528 -19.11 11.10 -19.15
C GLU A 528 -17.95 10.30 -19.74
N ASN A 529 -18.25 9.18 -20.41
CA ASN A 529 -17.23 8.35 -21.07
C ASN A 529 -16.51 9.09 -22.20
N VAL A 530 -17.23 9.93 -22.95
CA VAL A 530 -16.61 10.82 -23.95
C VAL A 530 -15.64 11.81 -23.31
N ILE A 531 -16.02 12.43 -22.20
CA ILE A 531 -15.17 13.40 -21.49
C ILE A 531 -13.90 12.72 -20.97
N THR A 532 -14.02 11.53 -20.37
CA THR A 532 -12.86 10.75 -19.92
C THR A 532 -11.99 10.31 -21.09
N SER A 533 -12.58 9.90 -22.22
CA SER A 533 -11.82 9.60 -23.45
C SER A 533 -11.04 10.81 -23.98
N LEU A 534 -11.65 12.00 -23.97
CA LEU A 534 -10.97 13.25 -24.35
C LEU A 534 -9.80 13.58 -23.43
N ALA A 535 -9.95 13.34 -22.13
CA ALA A 535 -8.87 13.49 -21.16
C ALA A 535 -7.71 12.53 -21.46
N GLY A 536 -7.98 11.23 -21.60
CA GLY A 536 -6.96 10.21 -21.94
C GLY A 536 -6.24 10.52 -23.26
N ILE A 537 -6.98 10.87 -24.32
CA ILE A 537 -6.38 11.28 -25.61
C ILE A 537 -5.42 12.45 -25.40
N SER A 538 -5.82 13.45 -24.61
CA SER A 538 -5.02 14.65 -24.36
C SER A 538 -3.73 14.34 -23.61
N MET A 539 -3.75 13.40 -22.65
CA MET A 539 -2.54 12.92 -21.97
C MET A 539 -1.62 12.21 -22.95
N CYS A 540 -2.14 11.29 -23.76
CA CYS A 540 -1.35 10.52 -24.73
C CYS A 540 -0.68 11.42 -25.79
N VAL A 541 -1.42 12.35 -26.41
CA VAL A 541 -0.85 13.19 -27.50
C VAL A 541 -0.12 14.44 -27.02
N ASN A 542 -0.19 14.78 -25.73
CA ASN A 542 0.40 15.99 -25.13
C ASN A 542 0.09 17.26 -25.97
N ASN A 543 1.12 18.02 -26.35
CA ASN A 543 1.01 19.24 -27.18
C ASN A 543 0.31 19.04 -28.54
N GLY A 544 0.09 17.79 -28.98
CA GLY A 544 -0.67 17.48 -30.18
C GLY A 544 -2.13 17.99 -30.13
N ILE A 545 -2.72 18.09 -28.94
CA ILE A 545 -4.12 18.51 -28.75
C ILE A 545 -4.33 20.03 -28.96
N SER A 546 -3.27 20.84 -28.93
CA SER A 546 -3.35 22.32 -28.96
C SER A 546 -4.13 22.89 -30.14
N LYS A 547 -4.18 22.20 -31.29
CA LYS A 547 -4.96 22.64 -32.47
C LYS A 547 -6.47 22.56 -32.27
N PHE A 548 -6.92 21.74 -31.32
CA PHE A 548 -8.33 21.50 -31.01
C PHE A 548 -8.77 22.20 -29.71
N TYR A 549 -7.84 22.81 -28.98
CA TYR A 549 -8.10 23.47 -27.70
C TYR A 549 -9.27 24.48 -27.77
N ASP A 550 -9.24 25.40 -28.75
CA ASP A 550 -10.27 26.43 -28.94
C ASP A 550 -11.64 25.84 -29.32
N GLN A 551 -11.69 24.58 -29.75
CA GLN A 551 -12.93 23.85 -30.00
C GLN A 551 -13.41 23.08 -28.78
N ILE A 552 -12.51 22.58 -27.92
CA ILE A 552 -12.84 21.70 -26.79
C ILE A 552 -13.19 22.49 -25.53
N VAL A 553 -12.27 23.30 -25.04
CA VAL A 553 -12.39 23.90 -23.71
C VAL A 553 -13.61 24.82 -23.56
N PRO A 554 -13.96 25.67 -24.54
CA PRO A 554 -15.17 26.50 -24.43
C PRO A 554 -16.46 25.68 -24.27
N HIS A 555 -16.60 24.58 -25.01
CA HIS A 555 -17.76 23.71 -24.93
C HIS A 555 -17.84 22.96 -23.59
N LEU A 556 -16.70 22.49 -23.07
CA LEU A 556 -16.66 21.87 -21.75
C LEU A 556 -17.04 22.85 -20.63
N LYS A 557 -16.61 24.12 -20.74
CA LYS A 557 -16.96 25.16 -19.75
C LYS A 557 -18.45 25.49 -19.73
N ASP A 558 -19.18 25.35 -20.84
CA ASP A 558 -20.63 25.58 -20.86
C ASP A 558 -21.38 24.62 -19.93
N PHE A 559 -20.88 23.38 -19.75
CA PHE A 559 -21.45 22.42 -18.81
C PHE A 559 -21.28 22.82 -17.34
N LEU A 560 -20.24 23.59 -17.01
CA LEU A 560 -19.98 24.07 -15.64
C LEU A 560 -21.00 25.07 -15.12
N SER A 561 -21.92 25.55 -15.97
CA SER A 561 -23.06 26.37 -15.53
C SER A 561 -23.96 25.64 -14.52
N ASN A 562 -23.93 24.29 -14.49
CA ASN A 562 -24.69 23.43 -13.60
C ASN A 562 -23.89 22.90 -12.40
N ILE A 563 -22.71 23.46 -12.08
CA ILE A 563 -21.79 22.98 -11.01
C ILE A 563 -22.40 22.80 -9.60
N SER A 564 -23.62 23.27 -9.36
CA SER A 564 -24.32 23.14 -8.07
C SER A 564 -25.45 22.12 -8.05
N ASP A 565 -25.74 21.45 -9.16
CA ASP A 565 -26.83 20.49 -9.23
C ASP A 565 -26.30 19.08 -8.95
N VAL A 566 -26.71 18.53 -7.80
CA VAL A 566 -26.28 17.21 -7.29
C VAL A 566 -26.47 16.10 -8.31
N LYS A 567 -27.48 16.23 -9.17
CA LYS A 567 -27.76 15.25 -10.24
C LYS A 567 -26.59 15.08 -11.21
N TYR A 568 -25.75 16.09 -11.37
CA TYR A 568 -24.63 16.10 -12.32
C TYR A 568 -23.27 16.04 -11.61
N ASP A 569 -23.21 15.64 -10.33
CA ASP A 569 -21.97 15.64 -9.56
C ASP A 569 -20.81 14.93 -10.27
N ASN A 570 -21.02 13.68 -10.66
CA ASN A 570 -20.01 12.86 -11.35
C ASN A 570 -19.63 13.45 -12.72
N PHE A 571 -20.64 13.88 -13.48
CA PHE A 571 -20.46 14.48 -14.79
C PHE A 571 -19.61 15.77 -14.72
N ILE A 572 -19.95 16.69 -13.83
CA ILE A 572 -19.21 17.95 -13.64
C ILE A 572 -17.78 17.69 -13.16
N SER A 573 -17.61 16.72 -12.26
CA SER A 573 -16.28 16.29 -11.81
C SER A 573 -15.39 15.84 -12.97
N LYS A 574 -15.90 14.97 -13.86
CA LYS A 574 -15.19 14.54 -15.07
C LYS A 574 -14.91 15.70 -16.02
N VAL A 575 -15.81 16.69 -16.13
CA VAL A 575 -15.57 17.92 -16.93
C VAL A 575 -14.37 18.71 -16.38
N ILE A 576 -14.32 18.94 -15.06
CA ILE A 576 -13.22 19.67 -14.41
C ILE A 576 -11.90 18.94 -14.62
N GLU A 577 -11.90 17.63 -14.42
CA GLU A 577 -10.76 16.77 -14.68
C GLU A 577 -10.27 16.91 -16.12
N CYS A 578 -11.15 16.72 -17.11
CA CYS A 578 -10.79 16.82 -18.52
C CYS A 578 -10.21 18.19 -18.89
N ILE A 579 -10.80 19.30 -18.40
CA ILE A 579 -10.26 20.64 -18.66
C ILE A 579 -8.87 20.80 -18.03
N SER A 580 -8.68 20.32 -16.79
CA SER A 580 -7.38 20.41 -16.11
C SER A 580 -6.28 19.59 -16.79
N ILE A 581 -6.62 18.40 -17.29
CA ILE A 581 -5.72 17.52 -18.05
C ILE A 581 -5.35 18.15 -19.39
N ILE A 582 -6.32 18.65 -20.15
CA ILE A 582 -6.05 19.39 -21.40
C ILE A 582 -5.13 20.59 -21.10
N GLY A 583 -5.36 21.30 -20.01
CA GLY A 583 -4.53 22.41 -19.56
C GLY A 583 -3.07 22.02 -19.33
N MET A 584 -2.82 20.87 -18.71
CA MET A 584 -1.46 20.31 -18.58
C MET A 584 -0.85 19.97 -19.94
N SER A 585 -1.60 19.32 -20.82
CA SER A 585 -1.12 18.89 -22.14
C SER A 585 -0.73 20.03 -23.06
N VAL A 586 -1.43 21.18 -23.00
CA VAL A 586 -1.14 22.36 -23.85
C VAL A 586 -0.18 23.37 -23.21
N GLY A 587 0.04 23.26 -21.90
CA GLY A 587 0.89 24.14 -21.12
C GLY A 587 0.32 25.54 -20.85
N LYS A 588 1.07 26.30 -20.03
CA LYS A 588 0.67 27.58 -19.45
C LYS A 588 0.28 28.64 -20.49
N GLU A 589 1.03 28.76 -21.59
CA GLU A 589 0.82 29.82 -22.59
C GLU A 589 -0.58 29.80 -23.21
N ILE A 590 -1.16 28.60 -23.39
CA ILE A 590 -2.50 28.42 -23.96
C ILE A 590 -3.55 28.41 -22.86
N PHE A 591 -3.31 27.70 -21.76
CA PHE A 591 -4.30 27.45 -20.72
C PHE A 591 -4.51 28.61 -19.74
N GLU A 592 -3.55 29.53 -19.57
CA GLU A 592 -3.53 30.49 -18.45
C GLU A 592 -4.85 31.27 -18.27
N LYS A 593 -5.44 31.73 -19.38
CA LYS A 593 -6.69 32.48 -19.34
C LYS A 593 -7.86 31.61 -18.86
N ASP A 594 -8.06 30.46 -19.48
CA ASP A 594 -9.19 29.58 -19.15
C ASP A 594 -9.01 28.91 -17.78
N GLY A 595 -7.77 28.59 -17.38
CA GLY A 595 -7.45 28.10 -16.05
C GLY A 595 -7.85 29.12 -14.97
N LYS A 596 -7.56 30.41 -15.16
CA LYS A 596 -8.01 31.47 -14.25
C LYS A 596 -9.53 31.59 -14.21
N GLU A 597 -10.19 31.59 -15.37
CA GLU A 597 -11.66 31.65 -15.45
C GLU A 597 -12.33 30.43 -14.78
N LEU A 598 -11.75 29.23 -14.93
CA LEU A 598 -12.20 28.01 -14.26
C LEU A 598 -12.05 28.13 -12.73
N MET A 599 -10.90 28.58 -12.24
CA MET A 599 -10.67 28.79 -10.81
C MET A 599 -11.61 29.82 -10.20
N GLU A 600 -11.84 30.93 -10.90
CA GLU A 600 -12.81 31.95 -10.50
C GLU A 600 -14.24 31.39 -10.43
N LEU A 601 -14.63 30.52 -11.37
CA LEU A 601 -15.94 29.85 -11.35
C LEU A 601 -16.08 28.90 -10.16
N ILE A 602 -15.07 28.09 -9.88
CA ILE A 602 -15.07 27.16 -8.74
C ILE A 602 -15.12 27.93 -7.42
N ILE A 603 -14.28 28.95 -7.23
CA ILE A 603 -14.25 29.77 -6.01
C ILE A 603 -15.57 30.51 -5.81
N LYS A 604 -16.12 31.09 -6.86
CA LYS A 604 -17.43 31.74 -6.80
C LYS A 604 -18.52 30.76 -6.38
N SER A 605 -18.44 29.51 -6.83
CA SER A 605 -19.41 28.46 -6.43
C SER A 605 -19.28 28.08 -4.96
N ILE A 606 -18.05 28.06 -4.42
CA ILE A 606 -17.78 27.89 -2.99
C ILE A 606 -18.38 29.07 -2.19
N GLU A 607 -18.20 30.31 -2.66
CA GLU A 607 -18.62 31.52 -1.93
C GLU A 607 -20.12 31.82 -1.99
N GLU A 608 -20.77 31.67 -3.15
CA GLU A 608 -22.14 32.16 -3.38
C GLU A 608 -23.24 31.20 -2.88
N LYS A 609 -22.94 29.91 -2.68
CA LYS A 609 -23.98 28.89 -2.48
C LYS A 609 -23.83 28.06 -1.19
N GLU A 610 -22.86 28.36 -0.33
CA GLU A 610 -22.51 27.48 0.81
C GLU A 610 -22.40 26.00 0.38
N ILE A 611 -21.95 25.73 -0.86
CA ILE A 611 -21.88 24.37 -1.39
C ILE A 611 -20.84 23.61 -0.58
N ASN A 612 -21.31 22.57 0.11
CA ASN A 612 -20.45 21.51 0.58
C ASN A 612 -20.39 20.47 -0.56
N PHE A 613 -19.31 20.48 -1.34
CA PHE A 613 -19.10 19.50 -2.40
C PHE A 613 -19.22 18.08 -1.82
N SER A 614 -19.84 17.16 -2.54
CA SER A 614 -19.92 15.76 -2.13
C SER A 614 -18.52 15.15 -2.05
N LEU A 615 -18.36 14.04 -1.30
CA LEU A 615 -17.07 13.34 -1.19
C LEU A 615 -16.51 12.98 -2.57
N ASN A 616 -17.39 12.47 -3.45
CA ASN A 616 -17.04 12.15 -4.83
C ASN A 616 -16.55 13.38 -5.61
N GLN A 617 -17.18 14.55 -5.46
CA GLN A 617 -16.72 15.77 -6.13
C GLN A 617 -15.34 16.24 -5.66
N LYS A 618 -15.07 16.15 -4.35
CA LYS A 618 -13.80 16.60 -3.78
C LYS A 618 -12.59 15.84 -4.34
N LYS A 619 -12.73 14.53 -4.60
CA LYS A 619 -11.71 13.71 -5.27
C LYS A 619 -11.21 14.36 -6.57
N TYR A 620 -12.13 14.63 -7.50
CA TYR A 620 -11.80 15.23 -8.79
C TYR A 620 -11.39 16.71 -8.68
N LEU A 621 -11.96 17.45 -7.73
CA LEU A 621 -11.59 18.85 -7.49
C LEU A 621 -10.16 18.98 -6.98
N PHE A 622 -9.71 18.15 -6.04
CA PHE A 622 -8.35 18.21 -5.51
C PHE A 622 -7.33 17.84 -6.58
N GLN A 623 -7.58 16.79 -7.36
CA GLN A 623 -6.75 16.46 -8.52
C GLN A 623 -6.78 17.57 -9.58
N GLY A 624 -7.93 18.21 -9.81
CA GLY A 624 -8.04 19.39 -10.66
C GLY A 624 -7.20 20.58 -10.16
N PHE A 625 -7.25 20.89 -8.86
CA PHE A 625 -6.44 21.94 -8.25
C PHE A 625 -4.94 21.64 -8.37
N LEU A 626 -4.55 20.39 -8.16
CA LEU A 626 -3.18 19.94 -8.34
C LEU A 626 -2.69 20.28 -9.75
N ARG A 627 -3.37 19.75 -10.78
CA ARG A 627 -3.00 19.94 -12.19
C ARG A 627 -3.00 21.41 -12.61
N ILE A 628 -4.03 22.17 -12.22
CA ILE A 628 -4.11 23.61 -12.54
C ILE A 628 -2.98 24.39 -11.83
N SER A 629 -2.64 24.03 -10.59
CA SER A 629 -1.55 24.69 -9.86
C SER A 629 -0.18 24.43 -10.49
N GLN A 630 0.06 23.22 -11.01
CA GLN A 630 1.28 22.87 -11.74
C GLN A 630 1.40 23.68 -13.04
N VAL A 631 0.29 23.92 -13.76
CA VAL A 631 0.31 24.69 -15.02
C VAL A 631 0.42 26.20 -14.78
N LEU A 632 -0.32 26.74 -13.80
CA LEU A 632 -0.36 28.18 -13.55
C LEU A 632 0.83 28.66 -12.70
N GLU A 633 1.41 27.79 -11.89
CA GLU A 633 2.52 28.07 -10.97
C GLU A 633 2.20 29.31 -10.10
N GLU A 634 3.08 30.32 -10.06
CA GLU A 634 2.89 31.56 -9.28
C GLU A 634 1.55 32.27 -9.52
N SER A 635 0.94 32.14 -10.72
CA SER A 635 -0.37 32.74 -11.01
C SER A 635 -1.51 32.12 -10.20
N PHE A 636 -1.32 30.93 -9.64
CA PHE A 636 -2.29 30.22 -8.82
C PHE A 636 -2.35 30.72 -7.37
N ILE A 637 -1.31 31.42 -6.89
CA ILE A 637 -1.14 31.78 -5.46
C ILE A 637 -2.35 32.55 -4.91
N ILE A 638 -3.03 33.36 -5.73
CA ILE A 638 -4.20 34.14 -5.31
C ILE A 638 -5.40 33.27 -4.90
N TYR A 639 -5.45 32.02 -5.35
CA TYR A 639 -6.52 31.07 -5.09
C TYR A 639 -6.25 30.19 -3.87
N LEU A 640 -4.97 30.02 -3.49
CA LEU A 640 -4.54 29.14 -2.40
C LEU A 640 -5.28 29.34 -1.07
N PRO A 641 -5.49 30.58 -0.55
CA PRO A 641 -6.15 30.74 0.74
C PRO A 641 -7.55 30.10 0.79
N LYS A 642 -8.32 30.22 -0.29
CA LYS A 642 -9.68 29.66 -0.37
C LYS A 642 -9.69 28.16 -0.60
N ILE A 643 -8.76 27.66 -1.40
CA ILE A 643 -8.61 26.21 -1.61
C ILE A 643 -8.19 25.54 -0.31
N LEU A 644 -7.27 26.15 0.44
CA LEU A 644 -6.81 25.61 1.70
C LEU A 644 -7.89 25.59 2.77
N ASP A 645 -8.83 26.55 2.78
CA ASP A 645 -10.01 26.46 3.65
C ASP A 645 -10.77 25.13 3.41
N VAL A 646 -10.93 24.73 2.14
CA VAL A 646 -11.61 23.47 1.75
C VAL A 646 -10.75 22.24 2.10
N VAL A 647 -9.44 22.30 1.85
CA VAL A 647 -8.50 21.20 2.18
C VAL A 647 -8.45 20.96 3.69
N ILE A 648 -8.33 22.03 4.48
CA ILE A 648 -8.31 21.97 5.95
C ILE A 648 -9.64 21.45 6.47
N GLN A 649 -10.76 21.89 5.91
CA GLN A 649 -12.08 21.34 6.26
C GLN A 649 -12.14 19.83 6.00
N SER A 650 -11.62 19.37 4.87
CA SER A 650 -11.63 17.96 4.47
C SER A 650 -10.75 17.09 5.38
N ILE A 651 -9.58 17.60 5.76
CA ILE A 651 -8.70 16.98 6.76
C ILE A 651 -9.38 16.87 8.13
N ASN A 652 -10.09 17.93 8.56
CA ASN A 652 -10.75 17.99 9.86
C ASN A 652 -12.11 17.30 9.92
N ASN A 653 -12.73 16.96 8.78
CA ASN A 653 -14.01 16.25 8.77
C ASN A 653 -13.86 14.90 9.49
N PRO A 654 -14.83 14.49 10.33
CA PRO A 654 -14.84 13.15 10.88
C PRO A 654 -14.98 12.12 9.75
N PHE A 655 -14.43 10.94 9.98
CA PHE A 655 -14.70 9.79 9.10
C PHE A 655 -16.19 9.48 9.10
N ASP A 656 -16.72 9.09 7.95
CA ASP A 656 -18.09 8.65 7.83
C ASP A 656 -18.14 7.17 8.23
N LEU A 657 -18.59 6.93 9.47
CA LEU A 657 -18.52 5.66 10.18
C LEU A 657 -19.91 5.21 10.61
N ILE A 658 -20.21 3.94 10.39
CA ILE A 658 -21.36 3.26 10.96
C ILE A 658 -20.84 2.27 12.00
N GLY A 659 -21.18 2.51 13.27
CA GLY A 659 -20.90 1.55 14.33
C GLY A 659 -21.91 0.41 14.26
N ILE A 660 -21.44 -0.84 14.26
CA ILE A 660 -22.30 -2.02 14.32
C ILE A 660 -22.57 -2.31 15.80
N GLU A 661 -23.80 -2.06 16.26
CA GLU A 661 -24.17 -2.35 17.66
C GLU A 661 -24.70 -3.78 17.84
N ASP A 662 -25.25 -4.40 16.78
CA ASP A 662 -25.87 -5.74 16.80
C ASP A 662 -25.81 -6.51 15.46
N GLU A 663 -25.86 -7.86 15.54
CA GLU A 663 -25.84 -8.78 14.37
C GLU A 663 -27.00 -8.55 13.38
N ASP A 664 -28.14 -8.04 13.84
CA ASP A 664 -29.30 -7.74 12.99
C ASP A 664 -29.09 -6.45 12.17
N GLU A 665 -28.35 -5.46 12.71
CA GLU A 665 -27.96 -4.25 11.96
C GLU A 665 -26.92 -4.59 10.90
N GLU A 666 -25.96 -5.47 11.21
CA GLU A 666 -24.96 -5.96 10.25
C GLU A 666 -25.61 -6.57 9.00
N LYS A 667 -26.68 -7.37 9.17
CA LYS A 667 -27.46 -7.94 8.07
C LYS A 667 -28.22 -6.91 7.23
N GLU A 668 -28.73 -5.83 7.83
CA GLU A 668 -29.38 -4.75 7.09
C GLU A 668 -28.35 -3.88 6.34
N LEU A 669 -27.18 -3.66 6.94
CA LEU A 669 -26.10 -2.87 6.38
C LEU A 669 -25.34 -3.60 5.25
N LEU A 670 -25.29 -4.94 5.28
CA LEU A 670 -24.84 -5.77 4.15
C LEU A 670 -25.67 -5.60 2.86
N ASN A 671 -26.84 -4.95 2.94
CA ASN A 671 -27.69 -4.62 1.79
C ASN A 671 -27.63 -3.14 1.37
N LEU A 672 -26.79 -2.30 2.01
CA LEU A 672 -26.52 -0.94 1.55
C LEU A 672 -25.61 -0.99 0.32
N ASP A 673 -25.81 -0.07 -0.65
CA ASP A 673 -24.98 0.07 -1.87
C ASP A 673 -23.48 -0.06 -1.53
N SER A 674 -22.91 -1.22 -1.86
CA SER A 674 -21.75 -1.83 -1.20
C SER A 674 -20.39 -1.31 -1.67
N ASP A 675 -20.34 -0.52 -2.74
CA ASP A 675 -19.07 -0.25 -3.43
C ASP A 675 -18.18 0.75 -2.69
N ASN A 676 -18.76 1.57 -1.82
CA ASN A 676 -18.03 2.62 -1.09
C ASN A 676 -17.93 2.35 0.41
N TRP A 677 -18.45 1.25 0.92
CA TRP A 677 -18.49 0.95 2.36
C TRP A 677 -17.74 -0.35 2.65
N GLU A 678 -16.71 -0.26 3.49
CA GLU A 678 -15.89 -1.40 3.88
C GLU A 678 -16.00 -1.69 5.37
N PHE A 679 -16.01 -2.98 5.72
CA PHE A 679 -15.89 -3.41 7.10
C PHE A 679 -14.42 -3.32 7.53
N VAL A 680 -14.16 -2.59 8.61
CA VAL A 680 -12.84 -2.48 9.22
C VAL A 680 -12.95 -2.90 10.67
N ASP A 681 -12.10 -3.84 11.06
CA ASP A 681 -11.93 -4.23 12.46
C ASP A 681 -10.90 -3.30 13.11
N ILE A 682 -11.35 -2.47 14.05
CA ILE A 682 -10.49 -1.56 14.82
C ILE A 682 -10.53 -1.95 16.28
N ASP A 683 -9.36 -2.37 16.78
CA ASP A 683 -9.22 -2.91 18.12
C ASP A 683 -10.25 -4.06 18.31
N ASP A 684 -11.27 -3.85 19.15
CA ASP A 684 -12.30 -4.85 19.44
C ASP A 684 -13.70 -4.50 18.88
N LYS A 685 -13.75 -3.72 17.79
CA LYS A 685 -15.00 -3.29 17.16
C LYS A 685 -14.93 -3.42 15.64
N ARG A 686 -15.94 -4.07 15.09
CA ARG A 686 -16.25 -4.00 13.66
C ARG A 686 -17.02 -2.72 13.38
N ILE A 687 -16.47 -1.88 12.52
CA ILE A 687 -17.12 -0.66 12.05
C ILE A 687 -17.21 -0.71 10.53
N ILE A 688 -18.18 -0.02 9.95
CA ILE A 688 -18.25 0.17 8.51
C ILE A 688 -17.78 1.59 8.22
N ILE A 689 -16.80 1.73 7.34
CA ILE A 689 -16.24 3.01 6.93
C ILE A 689 -16.57 3.31 5.47
N ASN A 690 -16.94 4.55 5.19
CA ASN A 690 -17.08 5.02 3.82
C ASN A 690 -15.68 5.29 3.24
N ILE A 691 -15.26 4.50 2.27
CA ILE A 691 -13.95 4.58 1.59
C ILE A 691 -13.75 5.97 0.98
N LEU A 692 -14.81 6.62 0.47
CA LEU A 692 -14.70 7.96 -0.10
C LEU A 692 -14.27 9.02 0.93
N SER A 693 -14.57 8.81 2.22
CA SER A 693 -14.10 9.69 3.31
C SER A 693 -12.61 9.50 3.62
N ILE A 694 -12.07 8.30 3.34
CA ILE A 694 -10.63 8.02 3.41
C ILE A 694 -9.94 8.67 2.21
N GLU A 695 -10.44 8.42 0.99
CA GLU A 695 -9.90 8.99 -0.25
C GLU A 695 -9.90 10.53 -0.22
N GLU A 696 -10.94 11.17 0.32
CA GLU A 696 -11.00 12.63 0.47
C GLU A 696 -9.77 13.16 1.24
N LYS A 697 -9.43 12.52 2.36
CA LYS A 697 -8.30 12.92 3.22
C LYS A 697 -6.96 12.64 2.54
N VAL A 698 -6.81 11.49 1.88
CA VAL A 698 -5.58 11.15 1.14
C VAL A 698 -5.33 12.17 0.03
N ASN A 699 -6.33 12.46 -0.80
CA ASN A 699 -6.23 13.46 -1.87
C ASN A 699 -5.94 14.88 -1.31
N ALA A 700 -6.50 15.23 -0.15
CA ALA A 700 -6.22 16.50 0.51
C ALA A 700 -4.75 16.61 0.98
N LEU A 701 -4.19 15.52 1.51
CA LEU A 701 -2.79 15.43 1.93
C LEU A 701 -1.83 15.47 0.74
N GLU A 702 -2.13 14.73 -0.34
CA GLU A 702 -1.38 14.77 -1.61
C GLU A 702 -1.33 16.19 -2.20
N LEU A 703 -2.45 16.92 -2.14
CA LEU A 703 -2.48 18.31 -2.60
C LEU A 703 -1.57 19.21 -1.75
N ILE A 704 -1.45 18.97 -0.43
CA ILE A 704 -0.50 19.69 0.43
C ILE A 704 0.93 19.34 0.04
N ILE A 705 1.26 18.06 -0.16
CA ILE A 705 2.58 17.60 -0.60
C ILE A 705 3.00 18.36 -1.86
N GLU A 706 2.13 18.44 -2.86
CA GLU A 706 2.46 19.12 -4.11
C GLU A 706 2.54 20.64 -3.95
N PHE A 707 1.70 21.25 -3.11
CA PHE A 707 1.83 22.68 -2.77
C PHE A 707 3.14 23.00 -2.04
N THR A 708 3.75 22.06 -1.32
CA THR A 708 5.09 22.24 -0.73
C THR A 708 6.17 22.42 -1.80
N ARG A 709 6.02 21.73 -2.94
CA ARG A 709 6.95 21.81 -4.07
C ARG A 709 6.76 23.09 -4.87
N ILE A 710 5.52 23.44 -5.18
CA ILE A 710 5.19 24.57 -6.06
C ILE A 710 5.23 25.91 -5.30
N PHE A 711 4.81 25.94 -4.02
CA PHE A 711 4.63 27.16 -3.23
C PHE A 711 5.37 27.13 -1.87
N PRO A 712 6.68 26.83 -1.82
CA PRO A 712 7.42 26.62 -0.56
C PRO A 712 7.34 27.83 0.39
N ASN A 713 7.34 29.06 -0.15
CA ASN A 713 7.21 30.29 0.65
C ASN A 713 5.84 30.40 1.34
N PHE A 714 4.76 30.00 0.67
CA PHE A 714 3.42 30.04 1.24
C PHE A 714 3.29 28.99 2.34
N ILE A 715 3.78 27.77 2.08
CA ILE A 715 3.76 26.67 3.06
C ILE A 715 4.59 27.00 4.29
N TYR A 716 5.80 27.55 4.14
CA TYR A 716 6.63 27.98 5.27
C TYR A 716 5.87 28.94 6.21
N ASN A 717 5.17 29.95 5.66
CA ASN A 717 4.43 30.93 6.46
C ASN A 717 3.24 30.33 7.22
N ASN A 718 2.76 29.16 6.81
CA ASN A 718 1.62 28.46 7.40
C ASN A 718 1.99 27.09 7.99
N SER A 719 3.29 26.78 8.11
CA SER A 719 3.81 25.45 8.45
C SER A 719 3.26 24.92 9.77
N LYS A 720 3.08 25.80 10.77
CA LYS A 720 2.49 25.45 12.06
C LYS A 720 1.07 24.94 11.95
N VAL A 721 0.24 25.59 11.14
CA VAL A 721 -1.15 25.16 10.90
C VAL A 721 -1.16 23.80 10.22
N PHE A 722 -0.27 23.59 9.23
CA PHE A 722 -0.16 22.31 8.56
C PHE A 722 0.33 21.19 9.49
N PHE A 723 1.33 21.44 10.35
CA PHE A 723 1.74 20.44 11.34
C PHE A 723 0.60 20.12 12.33
N GLU A 724 -0.11 21.13 12.82
CA GLU A 724 -1.22 20.94 13.77
C GLU A 724 -2.35 20.05 13.21
N ILE A 725 -2.68 20.16 11.93
CA ILE A 725 -3.74 19.36 11.30
C ILE A 725 -3.26 17.99 10.78
N VAL A 726 -1.99 17.87 10.36
CA VAL A 726 -1.47 16.62 9.76
C VAL A 726 -0.92 15.66 10.79
N LEU A 727 -0.25 16.15 11.86
CA LEU A 727 0.34 15.28 12.89
C LEU A 727 -0.65 14.23 13.42
N PRO A 728 -1.88 14.58 13.85
CA PRO A 728 -2.83 13.59 14.37
C PRO A 728 -3.17 12.46 13.41
N LEU A 729 -3.07 12.69 12.09
CA LEU A 729 -3.41 11.70 11.08
C LEU A 729 -2.32 10.62 10.90
N CYS A 730 -1.08 10.84 11.35
CA CYS A 730 -0.07 9.78 11.27
C CYS A 730 -0.33 8.62 12.26
N ASP A 731 -1.19 8.82 13.26
CA ASP A 731 -1.72 7.78 14.13
C ASP A 731 -3.20 7.46 13.85
N CYS A 732 -3.67 7.76 12.63
CA CYS A 732 -5.05 7.45 12.19
C CYS A 732 -5.36 5.96 12.43
N LYS A 733 -6.45 5.63 13.13
CA LYS A 733 -6.75 4.22 13.45
C LYS A 733 -7.45 3.46 12.33
N TYR A 734 -8.02 4.19 11.38
CA TYR A 734 -8.99 3.67 10.42
C TYR A 734 -8.36 3.18 9.12
N ASP A 735 -7.25 3.79 8.70
CA ASP A 735 -6.65 3.48 7.42
C ASP A 735 -5.12 3.72 7.44
N ASN A 736 -4.39 2.78 6.83
CA ASN A 736 -2.93 2.81 6.77
C ASN A 736 -2.42 3.75 5.66
N ASN A 737 -3.19 3.99 4.59
CA ASN A 737 -2.78 4.93 3.54
C ASN A 737 -2.77 6.36 4.08
N ILE A 738 -3.78 6.77 4.86
CA ILE A 738 -3.78 8.05 5.56
C ILE A 738 -2.54 8.23 6.41
N LYS A 739 -2.13 7.20 7.18
CA LYS A 739 -0.89 7.29 7.97
C LYS A 739 0.32 7.56 7.07
N LYS A 740 0.52 6.74 6.03
CA LYS A 740 1.66 6.87 5.11
C LYS A 740 1.70 8.24 4.46
N THR A 741 0.59 8.68 3.86
CA THR A 741 0.50 9.98 3.20
C THR A 741 0.68 11.12 4.18
N SER A 742 0.21 11.00 5.43
CA SER A 742 0.43 12.03 6.47
C SER A 742 1.91 12.14 6.87
N ILE A 743 2.61 11.01 6.99
CA ILE A 743 4.06 10.96 7.28
C ILE A 743 4.84 11.66 6.15
N ILE A 744 4.55 11.34 4.89
CA ILE A 744 5.15 11.99 3.70
C ILE A 744 4.81 13.49 3.66
N THR A 745 3.59 13.86 4.07
CA THR A 745 3.17 15.27 4.13
C THR A 745 4.01 16.06 5.12
N ILE A 746 4.27 15.52 6.31
CA ILE A 746 5.12 16.14 7.35
C ILE A 746 6.54 16.36 6.84
N GLU A 747 7.11 15.34 6.20
CA GLU A 747 8.42 15.40 5.56
C GLU A 747 8.47 16.51 4.49
N SER A 748 7.45 16.59 3.64
CA SER A 748 7.34 17.60 2.57
C SER A 748 7.21 19.03 3.13
N ILE A 749 6.47 19.21 4.23
CA ILE A 749 6.41 20.50 4.95
C ILE A 749 7.79 20.86 5.51
N PHE A 750 8.50 19.90 6.10
CA PHE A 750 9.85 20.13 6.60
C PHE A 750 10.82 20.53 5.48
N TYR A 751 10.73 19.85 4.32
CA TYR A 751 11.48 20.21 3.12
C TYR A 751 11.25 21.67 2.69
N SER A 752 10.00 22.14 2.69
CA SER A 752 9.68 23.54 2.39
C SER A 752 10.34 24.55 3.34
N ILE A 753 10.47 24.20 4.62
CA ILE A 753 11.12 25.05 5.63
C ILE A 753 12.62 25.18 5.32
N ILE A 754 13.28 24.07 4.97
CA ILE A 754 14.69 24.07 4.59
C ILE A 754 14.92 24.84 3.29
N ASN A 755 14.11 24.56 2.25
CA ASN A 755 14.21 25.24 0.96
C ASN A 755 14.04 26.76 1.10
N TYR A 756 13.06 27.20 1.91
CA TYR A 756 12.88 28.62 2.23
C TYR A 756 14.15 29.23 2.85
N TYR A 757 14.74 28.54 3.82
CA TYR A 757 15.96 29.00 4.48
C TYR A 757 17.14 29.10 3.49
N GLU A 758 17.38 28.08 2.66
CA GLU A 758 18.45 28.08 1.66
C GLU A 758 18.28 29.22 0.64
N LEU A 759 17.04 29.50 0.19
CA LEU A 759 16.73 30.63 -0.69
C LEU A 759 17.03 31.99 -0.04
N GLN A 760 16.74 32.17 1.25
CA GLN A 760 17.09 33.41 1.96
C GLN A 760 18.61 33.59 2.04
N CYS A 761 19.37 32.55 2.40
CA CYS A 761 20.83 32.61 2.45
C CYS A 761 21.46 32.92 1.08
N ASN A 762 20.94 32.34 0.00
CA ASN A 762 21.46 32.60 -1.35
C ASN A 762 21.19 34.03 -1.83
N ASN A 763 20.04 34.60 -1.48
CA ASN A 763 19.73 36.01 -1.76
C ASN A 763 20.63 36.98 -0.97
N GLU A 764 21.10 36.60 0.22
CA GLU A 764 22.06 37.36 1.02
C GLU A 764 23.46 37.40 0.41
N ASN A 765 23.95 36.28 -0.14
CA ASN A 765 25.27 36.21 -0.79
C ASN A 765 25.35 37.10 -2.06
N ASN A 766 24.22 37.31 -2.74
CA ASN A 766 24.13 38.18 -3.92
C ASN A 766 23.91 39.67 -3.58
N ASN A 767 23.31 39.99 -2.44
CA ASN A 767 23.04 41.36 -1.99
C ASN A 767 24.00 41.82 -0.87
N ASN A 768 25.31 41.75 -1.11
CA ASN A 768 26.29 42.39 -0.24
C ASN A 768 26.19 43.93 -0.35
N ASN A 769 25.42 44.56 0.55
CA ASN A 769 25.79 45.78 1.29
C ASN A 769 24.66 46.27 2.23
N ASN A 770 24.98 46.32 3.54
CA ASN A 770 24.46 47.23 4.58
C ASN A 770 23.43 46.78 5.66
N ASN A 771 23.30 45.51 6.08
CA ASN A 771 22.53 45.19 7.31
C ASN A 771 22.94 43.90 8.08
N ASN A 772 24.22 43.71 8.40
CA ASN A 772 24.72 42.44 8.98
C ASN A 772 24.20 42.08 10.40
N ASN A 773 23.73 43.03 11.22
CA ASN A 773 23.35 42.74 12.61
C ASN A 773 21.89 42.30 12.82
N ASN A 774 20.95 42.70 11.95
CA ASN A 774 19.57 42.21 12.02
C ASN A 774 19.42 40.84 11.35
N ASN A 775 20.24 40.55 10.34
CA ASN A 775 20.14 39.34 9.53
C ASN A 775 20.71 38.09 10.22
N ASN A 776 21.81 38.21 10.97
CA ASN A 776 22.34 37.11 11.78
C ASN A 776 21.31 36.60 12.81
N ASN A 777 20.52 37.50 13.41
CA ASN A 777 19.47 37.12 14.35
C ASN A 777 18.29 36.38 13.68
N ILE A 778 18.02 36.65 12.39
CA ILE A 778 16.96 35.96 11.63
C ILE A 778 17.42 34.53 11.29
N ASN A 779 18.65 34.37 10.83
CA ASN A 779 19.20 33.05 10.51
C ASN A 779 19.30 32.15 11.75
N GLU A 780 19.72 32.69 12.91
CA GLU A 780 19.70 31.94 14.18
C GLU A 780 18.28 31.51 14.60
N LYS A 781 17.27 32.36 14.35
CA LYS A 781 15.88 32.04 14.67
C LYS A 781 15.33 30.91 13.79
N ILE A 782 15.62 30.94 12.49
CA ILE A 782 15.14 29.90 11.55
C ILE A 782 15.84 28.56 11.83
N ILE A 783 17.15 28.55 12.09
CA ILE A 783 17.86 27.31 12.49
C ILE A 783 17.26 26.74 13.78
N LYS A 784 16.91 27.60 14.74
CA LYS A 784 16.24 27.14 15.96
C LYS A 784 14.88 26.51 15.66
N GLU A 785 14.08 27.11 14.79
CA GLU A 785 12.78 26.59 14.35
C GLU A 785 12.91 25.25 13.61
N ILE A 786 13.91 25.12 12.71
CA ILE A 786 14.24 23.85 12.04
C ILE A 786 14.48 22.74 13.07
N ASN A 787 15.28 23.02 14.11
CA ASN A 787 15.60 22.04 15.15
C ASN A 787 14.41 21.71 16.06
N GLU A 788 13.56 22.69 16.39
CA GLU A 788 12.33 22.46 17.17
C GLU A 788 11.36 21.57 16.38
N ASN A 789 11.09 21.90 15.12
CA ASN A 789 10.20 21.13 14.25
C ASN A 789 10.74 19.71 13.99
N PHE A 790 12.02 19.57 13.64
CA PHE A 790 12.63 18.26 13.41
C PHE A 790 12.55 17.36 14.65
N LYS A 791 12.77 17.93 15.83
CA LYS A 791 12.65 17.20 17.10
C LYS A 791 11.22 16.74 17.37
N GLU A 792 10.23 17.57 17.07
CA GLU A 792 8.81 17.19 17.19
C GLU A 792 8.47 16.03 16.24
N ILE A 793 8.86 16.14 14.97
CA ILE A 793 8.67 15.12 13.94
C ILE A 793 9.29 13.79 14.38
N ILE A 794 10.58 13.77 14.73
CA ILE A 794 11.27 12.54 15.15
C ILE A 794 10.60 11.90 16.37
N ASN A 795 10.26 12.69 17.39
CA ASN A 795 9.63 12.14 18.60
C ASN A 795 8.28 11.52 18.27
N TYR A 796 7.52 12.14 17.38
CA TYR A 796 6.22 11.66 16.96
C TYR A 796 6.32 10.37 16.13
N LEU A 797 7.14 10.37 15.08
CA LEU A 797 7.34 9.20 14.20
C LEU A 797 7.90 7.99 14.95
N ILE A 798 8.89 8.18 15.84
CA ILE A 798 9.40 7.10 16.69
C ILE A 798 8.38 6.69 17.76
N GLY A 799 7.50 7.59 18.19
CA GLY A 799 6.38 7.28 19.07
C GLY A 799 5.42 6.27 18.43
N ILE A 800 5.04 6.51 17.17
CA ILE A 800 4.13 5.66 16.39
C ILE A 800 4.68 4.23 16.25
N THR A 801 5.99 4.06 16.10
CA THR A 801 6.56 2.72 15.91
C THR A 801 6.75 1.91 17.20
N LYS A 802 6.65 2.55 18.38
CA LYS A 802 6.83 1.88 19.69
C LYS A 802 5.59 1.17 20.21
N PHE A 803 4.43 1.34 19.59
CA PHE A 803 3.19 0.74 20.05
C PHE A 803 3.21 -0.79 19.88
N LYS A 804 2.78 -1.52 20.92
CA LYS A 804 2.82 -3.00 20.97
C LYS A 804 2.09 -3.68 19.80
N LYS A 805 1.03 -3.07 19.27
CA LYS A 805 0.31 -3.57 18.08
C LYS A 805 1.18 -3.65 16.83
N TYR A 806 2.19 -2.78 16.70
CA TYR A 806 3.13 -2.76 15.57
C TYR A 806 4.23 -3.83 15.70
N LEU A 807 4.35 -4.47 16.87
CA LEU A 807 5.34 -5.52 17.10
C LEU A 807 4.92 -6.87 16.53
N ASN A 808 3.61 -7.13 16.43
CA ASN A 808 3.08 -8.43 16.03
C ASN A 808 2.31 -8.41 14.70
N ASN A 809 1.99 -7.23 14.15
CA ASN A 809 1.26 -7.12 12.88
C ASN A 809 2.21 -6.80 11.72
N VAL A 810 2.31 -7.71 10.75
CA VAL A 810 3.16 -7.58 9.57
C VAL A 810 2.67 -6.47 8.62
N GLU A 811 1.39 -6.13 8.63
CA GLU A 811 0.85 -5.02 7.83
C GLU A 811 1.39 -3.66 8.28
N MET A 812 1.84 -3.57 9.54
CA MET A 812 2.42 -2.35 10.10
C MET A 812 3.88 -2.15 9.72
N VAL A 813 4.54 -3.14 9.12
CA VAL A 813 5.93 -3.07 8.64
C VAL A 813 6.09 -1.94 7.61
N GLY A 814 5.12 -1.79 6.71
CA GLY A 814 5.12 -0.70 5.73
C GLY A 814 5.05 0.69 6.37
N ILE A 815 4.36 0.84 7.51
CA ILE A 815 4.32 2.12 8.25
C ILE A 815 5.66 2.38 8.94
N ILE A 816 6.27 1.35 9.55
CA ILE A 816 7.58 1.47 10.19
C ILE A 816 8.63 1.88 9.15
N SER A 817 8.64 1.20 7.99
CA SER A 817 9.53 1.51 6.87
C SER A 817 9.35 2.96 6.42
N GLN A 818 8.12 3.43 6.23
CA GLN A 818 7.84 4.81 5.85
C GLN A 818 8.30 5.84 6.90
N CYS A 819 8.10 5.56 8.20
CA CYS A 819 8.59 6.44 9.26
C CYS A 819 10.12 6.57 9.23
N ILE A 820 10.83 5.45 9.03
CA ILE A 820 12.31 5.43 8.95
C ILE A 820 12.76 6.22 7.71
N GLN A 821 12.14 5.97 6.56
CA GLN A 821 12.44 6.68 5.32
C GLN A 821 12.24 8.19 5.44
N SER A 822 11.08 8.64 5.94
CA SER A 822 10.83 10.07 6.10
C SER A 822 11.74 10.74 7.14
N ILE A 823 12.22 10.01 8.15
CA ILE A 823 13.28 10.52 9.05
C ILE A 823 14.60 10.66 8.28
N ASN A 824 14.99 9.67 7.48
CA ASN A 824 16.20 9.72 6.66
C ASN A 824 16.18 10.91 5.70
N ASP A 825 15.07 11.11 5.00
CA ASP A 825 14.89 12.21 4.06
C ASP A 825 14.95 13.57 4.78
N CYS A 826 14.33 13.69 5.96
CA CYS A 826 14.47 14.90 6.77
C CYS A 826 15.93 15.16 7.21
N ILE A 827 16.71 14.12 7.52
CA ILE A 827 18.12 14.26 7.88
C ILE A 827 18.94 14.71 6.66
N ASP A 828 18.77 14.08 5.50
CA ASP A 828 19.56 14.43 4.31
C ASP A 828 19.21 15.83 3.77
N VAL A 829 17.93 16.22 3.81
CA VAL A 829 17.50 17.58 3.46
C VAL A 829 18.00 18.60 4.50
N GLY A 830 17.87 18.29 5.79
CA GLY A 830 18.28 19.18 6.87
C GLY A 830 19.81 19.33 7.02
N LYS A 831 20.60 18.37 6.54
CA LYS A 831 22.07 18.41 6.50
C LYS A 831 22.67 18.86 7.84
N HIS A 832 23.54 19.88 7.79
CA HIS A 832 24.22 20.50 8.93
C HIS A 832 23.35 21.53 9.68
N TYR A 833 22.11 21.79 9.25
CA TYR A 833 21.18 22.68 9.95
C TYR A 833 20.56 22.01 11.17
N ILE A 834 20.51 20.67 11.17
CA ILE A 834 20.06 19.88 12.30
C ILE A 834 21.21 19.69 13.29
N GLN A 835 20.94 19.86 14.57
CA GLN A 835 21.89 19.58 15.65
C GLN A 835 21.97 18.07 15.89
N SER A 836 23.20 17.55 16.02
CA SER A 836 23.45 16.12 16.20
C SER A 836 22.74 15.54 17.44
N GLU A 837 22.49 16.33 18.48
CA GLU A 837 21.70 15.92 19.65
C GLU A 837 20.25 15.57 19.32
N ASN A 838 19.65 16.21 18.30
CA ASN A 838 18.28 15.92 17.88
C ASN A 838 18.20 14.62 17.06
N VAL A 839 19.25 14.30 16.30
CA VAL A 839 19.36 13.06 15.52
C VAL A 839 19.68 11.85 16.40
N LYS A 840 20.31 12.09 17.56
CA LYS A 840 20.66 11.04 18.53
C LYS A 840 19.50 10.14 18.91
N TYR A 841 18.31 10.70 19.08
CA TYR A 841 17.12 9.95 19.45
C TYR A 841 16.73 8.91 18.38
N TYR A 842 16.99 9.20 17.10
CA TYR A 842 16.76 8.28 16.01
C TYR A 842 17.75 7.12 15.99
N PHE A 843 19.07 7.40 15.95
CA PHE A 843 20.01 6.28 15.87
C PHE A 843 20.04 5.43 17.15
N GLU A 844 19.65 5.97 18.31
CA GLU A 844 19.46 5.18 19.55
C GLU A 844 18.24 4.24 19.50
N SER A 845 17.31 4.46 18.56
CA SER A 845 16.14 3.60 18.35
C SER A 845 16.40 2.42 17.40
N ILE A 846 17.46 2.49 16.58
CA ILE A 846 17.81 1.49 15.56
C ILE A 846 17.89 0.05 16.11
N PRO A 847 18.56 -0.22 17.26
CA PRO A 847 18.61 -1.58 17.80
C PRO A 847 17.23 -2.19 18.05
N ASN A 848 16.25 -1.40 18.51
CA ASN A 848 14.90 -1.90 18.76
C ASN A 848 14.21 -2.31 17.45
N TYR A 849 14.38 -1.53 16.36
CA TYR A 849 13.81 -1.90 15.06
C TYR A 849 14.37 -3.23 14.55
N ILE A 850 15.69 -3.40 14.67
CA ILE A 850 16.38 -4.64 14.29
C ILE A 850 15.86 -5.82 15.13
N GLU A 851 15.83 -5.68 16.46
CA GLU A 851 15.37 -6.73 17.37
C GLU A 851 13.92 -7.15 17.09
N ASN A 852 13.03 -6.18 16.83
CA ASN A 852 11.63 -6.43 16.54
C ASN A 852 11.44 -7.14 15.17
N SER A 853 12.19 -6.75 14.15
CA SER A 853 12.17 -7.43 12.85
C SER A 853 12.61 -8.89 12.98
N ILE A 854 13.70 -9.14 13.72
CA ILE A 854 14.19 -10.50 14.01
C ILE A 854 13.14 -11.31 14.79
N LEU A 855 12.45 -10.69 15.74
CA LEU A 855 11.42 -11.36 16.52
C LEU A 855 10.24 -11.81 15.65
N ARG A 856 9.76 -10.96 14.73
CA ARG A 856 8.68 -11.31 13.80
C ARG A 856 9.08 -12.42 12.83
N LYS A 857 10.30 -12.37 12.26
CA LYS A 857 10.83 -13.47 11.43
C LYS A 857 10.89 -14.80 12.20
N LYS A 858 11.33 -14.78 13.45
CA LYS A 858 11.34 -15.98 14.32
C LYS A 858 9.95 -16.51 14.69
N ILE A 859 8.93 -15.65 14.73
CA ILE A 859 7.54 -16.08 14.93
C ILE A 859 7.08 -16.82 13.68
N LEU A 860 7.27 -16.23 12.49
CA LEU A 860 6.95 -16.84 11.21
C LEU A 860 7.64 -18.21 11.02
N GLU A 861 8.93 -18.29 11.31
CA GLU A 861 9.70 -19.55 11.30
C GLU A 861 9.07 -20.62 12.20
N LYS A 862 8.70 -20.26 13.43
CA LYS A 862 8.08 -21.20 14.37
C LYS A 862 6.70 -21.65 13.93
N ASP A 863 5.94 -20.79 13.27
CA ASP A 863 4.59 -21.13 12.80
C ASP A 863 4.67 -22.10 11.62
N ILE A 864 5.66 -21.91 10.74
CA ILE A 864 6.03 -22.85 9.69
C ILE A 864 6.50 -24.20 10.28
N GLU A 865 7.43 -24.20 11.24
CA GLU A 865 7.94 -25.42 11.88
C GLU A 865 6.84 -26.23 12.59
N LYS A 866 5.81 -25.56 13.10
CA LYS A 866 4.65 -26.19 13.75
C LYS A 866 3.60 -26.71 12.75
N GLY A 867 3.79 -26.47 11.45
CA GLY A 867 2.82 -26.81 10.41
C GLY A 867 1.55 -25.97 10.45
N LEU A 868 1.61 -24.77 11.04
CA LEU A 868 0.52 -23.78 11.01
C LEU A 868 0.45 -23.08 9.65
N ILE A 869 1.57 -23.00 8.94
CA ILE A 869 1.69 -22.42 7.61
C ILE A 869 2.34 -23.48 6.71
N ASP A 870 1.66 -23.89 5.65
CA ASP A 870 2.23 -24.82 4.66
C ASP A 870 3.07 -24.03 3.65
N ILE A 871 4.37 -24.31 3.62
CA ILE A 871 5.34 -23.64 2.74
C ILE A 871 4.99 -23.86 1.27
N SER A 872 4.52 -25.05 0.90
CA SER A 872 4.28 -25.39 -0.52
C SER A 872 3.14 -24.59 -1.16
N ILE A 873 2.34 -23.92 -0.34
CA ILE A 873 1.12 -23.19 -0.70
C ILE A 873 1.33 -21.70 -0.48
N ASN A 874 1.96 -21.35 0.64
CA ASN A 874 2.14 -19.97 1.07
C ASN A 874 3.53 -19.43 0.76
N GLU A 875 4.32 -20.08 -0.12
CA GLU A 875 5.69 -19.67 -0.43
C GLU A 875 5.75 -18.18 -0.81
N ASN A 876 4.85 -17.75 -1.70
CA ASN A 876 4.77 -16.35 -2.13
C ASN A 876 4.41 -15.40 -0.98
N GLU A 877 3.39 -15.74 -0.18
CA GLU A 877 2.97 -14.89 0.95
C GLU A 877 4.06 -14.82 2.05
N ILE A 878 4.73 -15.93 2.33
CA ILE A 878 5.86 -16.01 3.27
C ILE A 878 7.01 -15.13 2.76
N ASN A 879 7.36 -15.25 1.48
CA ASN A 879 8.42 -14.45 0.86
C ASN A 879 8.06 -12.96 0.91
N GLU A 880 6.82 -12.58 0.58
CA GLU A 880 6.35 -11.19 0.66
C GLU A 880 6.46 -10.63 2.10
N LYS A 881 6.09 -11.41 3.12
CA LYS A 881 6.25 -11.00 4.52
C LYS A 881 7.72 -10.77 4.89
N ILE A 882 8.65 -11.56 4.35
CA ILE A 882 10.08 -11.42 4.61
C ILE A 882 10.68 -10.26 3.85
N GLU A 883 10.27 -10.06 2.60
CA GLU A 883 10.64 -8.91 1.79
C GLU A 883 10.21 -7.61 2.47
N LYS A 884 8.98 -7.54 2.99
CA LYS A 884 8.52 -6.42 3.83
C LYS A 884 9.44 -6.19 5.03
N GLU A 885 9.84 -7.23 5.76
CA GLU A 885 10.80 -7.06 6.87
C GLU A 885 12.19 -6.60 6.40
N ASN A 886 12.61 -7.07 5.22
CA ASN A 886 13.87 -6.66 4.61
C ASN A 886 13.87 -5.18 4.24
N THR A 887 12.71 -4.59 3.88
CA THR A 887 12.63 -3.14 3.61
C THR A 887 12.99 -2.31 4.86
N ILE A 888 12.55 -2.71 6.07
CA ILE A 888 12.96 -2.03 7.31
C ILE A 888 14.48 -1.98 7.45
N LEU A 889 15.14 -3.13 7.22
CA LEU A 889 16.60 -3.22 7.35
C LEU A 889 17.31 -2.41 6.25
N SER A 890 16.75 -2.39 5.04
CA SER A 890 17.22 -1.52 3.95
C SER A 890 17.13 -0.05 4.34
N GLU A 891 16.00 0.42 4.87
CA GLU A 891 15.87 1.83 5.26
C GLU A 891 16.75 2.22 6.44
N ILE A 892 17.00 1.30 7.36
CA ILE A 892 18.01 1.50 8.41
C ILE A 892 19.40 1.64 7.78
N SER A 893 19.75 0.80 6.80
CA SER A 893 21.05 0.89 6.10
C SER A 893 21.17 2.21 5.33
N ASN A 894 20.12 2.62 4.61
CA ASN A 894 20.05 3.88 3.87
C ASN A 894 20.24 5.11 4.77
N SER A 895 19.95 4.98 6.08
CA SER A 895 20.19 6.04 7.05
C SER A 895 21.67 6.31 7.33
N TYR A 896 22.56 5.36 7.07
CA TYR A 896 23.95 5.43 7.52
C TYR A 896 24.77 6.46 6.75
N GLU A 897 24.60 6.55 5.44
CA GLU A 897 25.21 7.60 4.63
C GLU A 897 24.94 9.01 5.18
N PRO A 898 23.68 9.49 5.30
CA PRO A 898 23.42 10.86 5.78
C PRO A 898 23.86 11.05 7.24
N LEU A 899 23.72 10.02 8.11
CA LEU A 899 24.20 10.08 9.49
C LEU A 899 25.72 10.24 9.57
N LEU A 900 26.48 9.53 8.75
CA LEU A 900 27.94 9.62 8.71
C LEU A 900 28.41 10.89 8.01
N LYS A 901 27.69 11.36 7.00
CA LYS A 901 28.01 12.58 6.24
C LYS A 901 27.86 13.86 7.06
N TYR A 902 26.79 13.97 7.85
CA TYR A 902 26.50 15.20 8.60
C TYR A 902 26.65 15.07 10.13
N HIS A 903 26.54 13.86 10.69
CA HIS A 903 26.53 13.63 12.15
C HIS A 903 27.57 12.61 12.64
N ASN A 904 28.66 12.44 11.88
CA ASN A 904 29.71 11.46 12.13
C ASN A 904 30.20 11.40 13.58
N GLU A 905 30.42 12.56 14.20
CA GLU A 905 31.03 12.69 15.53
C GLU A 905 30.25 11.96 16.63
N LEU A 906 28.92 11.87 16.51
CA LEU A 906 28.07 11.12 17.43
C LEU A 906 27.74 9.71 16.93
N PHE A 907 27.48 9.57 15.63
CA PHE A 907 26.99 8.31 15.08
C PHE A 907 28.07 7.22 14.99
N LEU A 908 29.29 7.54 14.54
CA LEU A 908 30.35 6.52 14.39
C LEU A 908 30.74 5.84 15.72
N PRO A 909 30.96 6.57 16.83
CA PRO A 909 31.19 5.93 18.13
C PRO A 909 30.01 5.05 18.58
N TYR A 910 28.77 5.50 18.31
CA TYR A 910 27.58 4.74 18.63
C TYR A 910 27.51 3.43 17.83
N PHE A 911 27.62 3.52 16.50
CA PHE A 911 27.65 2.36 15.59
C PHE A 911 28.69 1.33 16.05
N HIS A 912 29.92 1.80 16.32
CA HIS A 912 31.00 0.93 16.77
C HIS A 912 30.67 0.17 18.07
N SER A 913 29.94 0.81 18.98
CA SER A 913 29.62 0.23 20.29
C SER A 913 28.36 -0.64 20.33
N GLN A 914 27.35 -0.34 19.49
CA GLN A 914 26.03 -0.97 19.55
C GLN A 914 25.70 -1.84 18.32
N LEU A 915 26.19 -1.48 17.13
CA LEU A 915 25.76 -2.08 15.85
C LEU A 915 26.86 -2.92 15.19
N PHE A 916 28.13 -2.64 15.46
CA PHE A 916 29.26 -3.31 14.81
C PHE A 916 29.20 -4.84 14.93
N ASP A 917 29.00 -5.38 16.13
CA ASP A 917 29.00 -6.84 16.35
C ASP A 917 27.83 -7.52 15.61
N TYR A 918 26.68 -6.84 15.49
CA TYR A 918 25.52 -7.32 14.75
C TYR A 918 25.85 -7.47 13.25
N TYR A 919 26.25 -6.38 12.59
CA TYR A 919 26.60 -6.41 11.16
C TYR A 919 27.80 -7.31 10.86
N TYR A 920 28.78 -7.35 11.76
CA TYR A 920 29.93 -8.23 11.62
C TYR A 920 29.52 -9.72 11.71
N THR A 921 28.50 -10.05 12.50
CA THR A 921 27.95 -11.42 12.56
C THR A 921 27.17 -11.76 11.29
N LEU A 922 26.35 -10.84 10.76
CA LEU A 922 25.62 -11.04 9.50
C LEU A 922 26.57 -11.29 8.32
N LEU A 923 27.69 -10.55 8.28
CA LEU A 923 28.72 -10.74 7.25
C LEU A 923 29.37 -12.15 7.31
N GLN A 924 29.30 -12.81 8.46
CA GLN A 924 29.92 -14.12 8.72
C GLN A 924 29.02 -15.32 8.43
N LEU A 925 27.75 -15.10 8.05
CA LEU A 925 26.82 -16.19 7.77
C LEU A 925 27.42 -17.11 6.69
N ASP A 926 27.49 -18.42 6.95
CA ASP A 926 27.92 -19.38 5.94
C ASP A 926 26.69 -19.82 5.13
N GLY A 927 26.73 -19.75 3.81
CA GLY A 927 25.64 -20.21 2.92
C GLY A 927 25.35 -21.73 2.96
N ASN A 928 25.96 -22.46 3.90
CA ASN A 928 25.76 -23.89 4.18
C ASN A 928 25.19 -24.14 5.59
N ASP A 929 24.88 -23.10 6.37
CA ASP A 929 24.19 -23.28 7.65
C ASP A 929 22.76 -23.76 7.38
N ASN A 930 22.60 -25.08 7.36
CA ASN A 930 21.32 -25.81 7.29
C ASN A 930 20.36 -25.50 8.47
N ASN A 931 20.67 -24.47 9.27
CA ASN A 931 19.81 -23.89 10.29
C ASN A 931 19.09 -22.61 9.80
N SER A 932 19.40 -22.08 8.61
CA SER A 932 18.47 -21.19 7.91
C SER A 932 17.35 -22.07 7.36
N SER A 933 16.30 -22.20 8.16
CA SER A 933 15.02 -22.79 7.81
C SER A 933 14.58 -22.32 6.42
N SER A 934 14.32 -23.28 5.53
CA SER A 934 13.40 -23.35 4.36
C SER A 934 12.61 -22.11 3.87
N ILE A 935 13.10 -20.90 4.09
CA ILE A 935 12.33 -19.66 4.01
C ILE A 935 13.25 -18.63 3.33
N GLY A 936 13.09 -18.50 2.01
CA GLY A 936 13.84 -17.59 1.14
C GLY A 936 15.27 -18.04 0.87
N ASN A 937 15.54 -18.58 -0.32
CA ASN A 937 16.86 -19.05 -0.75
C ASN A 937 17.94 -17.94 -0.85
N ASN A 938 17.58 -16.65 -0.72
CA ASN A 938 18.47 -15.48 -0.85
C ASN A 938 18.56 -14.60 0.42
N THR A 939 17.90 -14.96 1.52
CA THR A 939 17.82 -14.10 2.72
C THR A 939 19.19 -13.83 3.35
N ASN A 940 20.12 -14.78 3.27
CA ASN A 940 21.45 -14.62 3.85
C ASN A 940 22.33 -13.68 3.01
N GLU A 941 22.25 -13.78 1.68
CA GLU A 941 22.94 -12.92 0.73
C GLU A 941 22.51 -11.46 0.89
N PHE A 942 21.21 -11.21 1.05
CA PHE A 942 20.67 -9.88 1.35
C PHE A 942 21.23 -9.32 2.67
N LEU A 943 21.22 -10.10 3.76
CA LEU A 943 21.74 -9.64 5.05
C LEU A 943 23.25 -9.36 5.00
N GLN A 944 24.00 -10.15 4.22
CA GLN A 944 25.42 -9.93 3.98
C GLN A 944 25.67 -8.68 3.13
N SER A 945 24.85 -8.41 2.11
CA SER A 945 24.96 -7.21 1.27
C SER A 945 24.74 -5.95 2.12
N LEU A 946 23.73 -5.94 2.99
CA LEU A 946 23.50 -4.85 3.95
C LEU A 946 24.70 -4.58 4.86
N SER A 947 25.36 -5.64 5.36
CA SER A 947 26.58 -5.48 6.15
C SER A 947 27.74 -4.86 5.36
N ILE A 948 27.83 -5.17 4.06
CA ILE A 948 28.85 -4.58 3.19
C ILE A 948 28.56 -3.09 3.02
N CYS A 949 27.33 -2.73 2.65
CA CYS A 949 26.91 -1.33 2.49
C CYS A 949 27.17 -0.52 3.76
N ALA A 950 26.77 -1.03 4.93
CA ALA A 950 26.99 -0.33 6.19
C ALA A 950 28.47 -0.08 6.52
N PHE A 951 29.36 -1.06 6.24
CA PHE A 951 30.79 -0.86 6.44
C PHE A 951 31.43 0.01 5.37
N ASP A 952 30.89 -0.01 4.15
CA ASP A 952 31.35 0.83 3.05
C ASP A 952 31.04 2.29 3.31
N ASP A 953 29.84 2.64 3.79
CA ASP A 953 29.50 4.00 4.19
C ASP A 953 30.46 4.51 5.27
N ILE A 954 30.79 3.66 6.27
CA ILE A 954 31.75 4.01 7.31
C ILE A 954 33.13 4.28 6.72
N ILE A 955 33.59 3.46 5.77
CA ILE A 955 34.86 3.71 5.11
C ILE A 955 34.78 4.98 4.28
N GLU A 956 33.72 5.21 3.51
CA GLU A 956 33.58 6.37 2.62
C GLU A 956 33.62 7.69 3.38
N TYR A 957 32.91 7.77 4.50
CA TYR A 957 32.76 9.01 5.27
C TYR A 957 33.76 9.16 6.42
N SER A 958 34.33 8.06 6.93
CA SER A 958 35.22 8.08 8.10
C SER A 958 36.59 7.43 7.87
N GLY A 959 36.77 6.70 6.76
CA GLY A 959 38.00 5.96 6.43
C GLY A 959 39.18 6.82 6.00
N GLN A 960 39.03 8.15 5.92
CA GLN A 960 40.19 9.04 5.75
C GLN A 960 41.16 8.93 6.95
N ASP A 961 40.63 8.64 8.14
CA ASP A 961 41.44 8.29 9.30
C ASP A 961 42.06 6.88 9.12
N PRO A 962 43.39 6.75 9.10
CA PRO A 962 44.07 5.46 8.98
C PRO A 962 43.69 4.45 10.06
N GLU A 963 43.39 4.86 11.29
CA GLU A 963 43.04 3.92 12.37
C GLU A 963 41.67 3.29 12.12
N ILE A 964 40.68 4.12 11.77
CA ILE A 964 39.33 3.68 11.40
C ILE A 964 39.42 2.76 10.18
N PHE A 965 40.08 3.22 9.11
CA PHE A 965 40.23 2.43 7.88
C PHE A 965 40.85 1.06 8.16
N ASN A 966 41.98 0.99 8.86
CA ASN A 966 42.67 -0.27 9.10
C ASN A 966 41.84 -1.21 10.00
N PHE A 967 41.05 -0.68 10.94
CA PHE A 967 40.15 -1.49 11.75
C PHE A 967 39.10 -2.17 10.88
N TYR A 968 38.29 -1.41 10.14
CA TYR A 968 37.21 -1.96 9.33
C TYR A 968 37.77 -2.81 8.18
N TRP A 969 38.72 -2.29 7.40
CA TRP A 969 39.38 -3.05 6.32
C TRP A 969 39.95 -4.39 6.82
N GLY A 970 40.55 -4.42 8.02
CA GLY A 970 41.09 -5.64 8.63
C GLY A 970 40.02 -6.69 8.98
N LYS A 971 38.76 -6.29 9.11
CA LYS A 971 37.62 -7.16 9.46
C LYS A 971 36.93 -7.73 8.23
N TYR A 972 36.57 -6.87 7.26
CA TYR A 972 35.68 -7.28 6.17
C TYR A 972 36.33 -7.47 4.80
N SER A 973 37.59 -7.04 4.58
CA SER A 973 38.26 -7.17 3.28
C SER A 973 38.34 -8.59 2.73
N LYS A 974 38.48 -9.62 3.59
CA LYS A 974 38.47 -11.03 3.15
C LYS A 974 37.12 -11.43 2.55
N TYR A 975 36.02 -10.85 3.05
CA TYR A 975 34.67 -11.09 2.57
C TYR A 975 34.46 -10.36 1.24
N LEU A 976 34.83 -9.08 1.15
CA LEU A 976 34.79 -8.33 -0.11
C LEU A 976 35.49 -9.05 -1.26
N LEU A 977 36.71 -9.54 -1.01
CA LEU A 977 37.48 -10.25 -2.04
C LEU A 977 36.86 -11.59 -2.44
N ASN A 978 36.10 -12.23 -1.55
CA ASN A 978 35.39 -13.46 -1.83
C ASN A 978 34.08 -13.18 -2.59
N PHE A 979 33.30 -12.23 -2.07
CA PHE A 979 31.97 -11.86 -2.56
C PHE A 979 32.02 -11.10 -3.90
N ALA A 980 33.09 -10.38 -4.19
CA ALA A 980 33.36 -9.84 -5.52
C ALA A 980 33.42 -10.93 -6.61
N LYS A 981 33.55 -12.21 -6.24
CA LYS A 981 33.50 -13.37 -7.16
C LYS A 981 32.29 -14.27 -6.92
N HIS A 982 31.30 -13.79 -6.16
CA HIS A 982 30.10 -14.57 -5.88
C HIS A 982 29.20 -14.66 -7.10
N LYS A 983 28.43 -15.75 -7.24
CA LYS A 983 27.49 -15.91 -8.35
C LYS A 983 26.32 -14.94 -8.26
N ASN A 984 25.78 -14.72 -7.07
CA ASN A 984 24.71 -13.76 -6.83
C ASN A 984 25.22 -12.31 -7.03
N PRO A 985 24.64 -11.51 -7.95
CA PRO A 985 25.01 -10.11 -8.20
C PRO A 985 24.80 -9.21 -6.96
N GLU A 986 23.84 -9.53 -6.10
CA GLU A 986 23.51 -8.79 -4.87
C GLU A 986 24.69 -8.70 -3.87
N LEU A 987 25.55 -9.72 -3.85
CA LEU A 987 26.81 -9.69 -3.10
C LEU A 987 27.97 -9.09 -3.90
N ARG A 988 27.93 -9.30 -5.22
CA ARG A 988 29.03 -8.95 -6.12
C ARG A 988 29.13 -7.45 -6.31
N GLN A 989 28.01 -6.77 -6.55
CA GLN A 989 27.94 -5.33 -6.78
C GLN A 989 28.47 -4.52 -5.60
N PRO A 990 27.92 -4.62 -4.37
CA PRO A 990 28.42 -3.85 -3.23
C PRO A 990 29.88 -4.22 -2.92
N SER A 991 30.28 -5.49 -3.07
CA SER A 991 31.69 -5.88 -2.88
C SER A 991 32.65 -5.25 -3.89
N CYS A 992 32.24 -5.17 -5.16
CA CYS A 992 33.04 -4.52 -6.18
C CYS A 992 33.14 -3.02 -5.88
N TYR A 993 32.01 -2.36 -5.60
CA TYR A 993 31.94 -0.95 -5.19
C TYR A 993 32.89 -0.65 -4.02
N ALA A 994 32.80 -1.43 -2.93
CA ALA A 994 33.62 -1.34 -1.73
C ALA A 994 35.12 -1.24 -2.02
N LEU A 995 35.61 -2.10 -2.91
CA LEU A 995 37.03 -2.18 -3.27
C LEU A 995 37.50 -0.90 -3.99
N GLY A 996 36.65 -0.33 -4.85
CA GLY A 996 36.88 0.96 -5.50
C GLY A 996 36.82 2.14 -4.52
N ALA A 997 35.82 2.15 -3.63
CA ALA A 997 35.64 3.18 -2.61
C ALA A 997 36.83 3.22 -1.63
N CYS A 998 37.24 2.06 -1.10
CA CYS A 998 38.42 1.95 -0.23
C CYS A 998 39.69 2.51 -0.88
N ALA A 999 39.86 2.24 -2.18
CA ALA A 999 40.99 2.70 -2.97
C ALA A 999 41.03 4.22 -3.14
N LYS A 1000 39.84 4.85 -3.27
CA LYS A 1000 39.64 6.30 -3.39
C LYS A 1000 39.85 7.01 -2.04
N VAL A 1001 39.27 6.47 -0.97
CA VAL A 1001 39.21 7.13 0.34
C VAL A 1001 40.55 7.14 1.06
N ASN A 1002 41.25 6.00 1.12
CA ASN A 1002 42.53 5.89 1.83
C ASN A 1002 43.57 5.10 1.02
N ASN A 1003 44.02 5.71 -0.08
CA ASN A 1003 44.98 5.11 -1.00
C ASN A 1003 46.30 4.68 -0.33
N LYS A 1004 46.74 5.31 0.76
CA LYS A 1004 47.97 4.92 1.48
C LYS A 1004 47.81 3.59 2.21
N CYS A 1005 46.72 3.41 2.95
CA CYS A 1005 46.44 2.18 3.67
C CYS A 1005 46.05 1.04 2.71
N PHE A 1006 45.26 1.36 1.68
CA PHE A 1006 44.81 0.41 0.66
C PHE A 1006 45.93 -0.07 -0.27
N GLN A 1007 47.02 0.69 -0.44
CA GLN A 1007 48.09 0.42 -1.42
C GLN A 1007 48.61 -1.02 -1.43
N ARG A 1008 48.71 -1.68 -0.27
CA ARG A 1008 49.22 -3.06 -0.17
C ARG A 1008 48.26 -4.10 -0.77
N SER A 1009 46.98 -3.75 -0.85
CA SER A 1009 45.90 -4.60 -1.36
C SER A 1009 45.62 -4.36 -2.83
N SER A 1010 46.02 -3.21 -3.41
CA SER A 1010 45.63 -2.76 -4.75
C SER A 1010 45.84 -3.82 -5.84
N LYS A 1011 47.03 -4.43 -5.87
CA LYS A 1011 47.38 -5.48 -6.85
C LYS A 1011 46.47 -6.70 -6.75
N ASN A 1012 46.16 -7.15 -5.53
CA ASN A 1012 45.31 -8.32 -5.32
C ASN A 1012 43.85 -7.99 -5.70
N CYS A 1013 43.37 -6.79 -5.32
CA CYS A 1013 42.02 -6.34 -5.65
C CYS A 1013 41.81 -6.22 -7.16
N CYS A 1014 42.75 -5.62 -7.91
CA CYS A 1014 42.67 -5.56 -9.38
C CYS A 1014 42.57 -6.95 -10.01
N LYS A 1015 43.35 -7.94 -9.52
CA LYS A 1015 43.26 -9.31 -10.03
C LYS A 1015 41.89 -9.93 -9.77
N ILE A 1016 41.35 -9.77 -8.57
CA ILE A 1016 40.03 -10.28 -8.19
C ILE A 1016 38.91 -9.63 -9.02
N LEU A 1017 38.97 -8.31 -9.22
CA LEU A 1017 38.00 -7.59 -10.05
C LEU A 1017 38.08 -8.03 -11.52
N ILE A 1018 39.28 -8.29 -12.05
CA ILE A 1018 39.44 -8.83 -13.41
C ILE A 1018 38.89 -10.26 -13.51
N GLU A 1019 39.13 -11.11 -12.50
CA GLU A 1019 38.52 -12.44 -12.41
C GLU A 1019 36.99 -12.34 -12.38
N SER A 1020 36.44 -11.37 -11.64
CA SER A 1020 34.99 -11.13 -11.55
C SER A 1020 34.37 -10.75 -12.89
N ILE A 1021 34.98 -9.81 -13.63
CA ILE A 1021 34.53 -9.42 -14.98
C ILE A 1021 34.57 -10.62 -15.93
N GLN A 1022 35.57 -11.50 -15.80
CA GLN A 1022 35.69 -12.70 -16.63
C GLN A 1022 34.64 -13.78 -16.32
N MET A 1023 33.93 -13.68 -15.19
CA MET A 1023 32.81 -14.56 -14.85
C MET A 1023 31.48 -14.10 -15.47
N PHE A 1024 31.42 -12.90 -16.07
CA PHE A 1024 30.22 -12.39 -16.71
C PHE A 1024 29.98 -13.09 -18.05
N ASP A 1025 28.92 -13.89 -18.13
CA ASP A 1025 28.60 -14.73 -19.28
C ASP A 1025 27.54 -14.08 -20.19
N LYS A 1026 27.36 -14.63 -21.41
CA LYS A 1026 26.34 -14.14 -22.36
C LYS A 1026 24.91 -14.24 -21.83
N GLN A 1027 24.64 -15.17 -20.91
CA GLN A 1027 23.33 -15.35 -20.30
C GLN A 1027 23.00 -14.24 -19.29
N ASP A 1028 24.02 -13.50 -18.83
CA ASP A 1028 23.87 -12.43 -17.85
C ASP A 1028 23.66 -11.06 -18.53
N GLN A 1029 23.70 -10.99 -19.86
CA GLN A 1029 23.68 -9.73 -20.63
C GLN A 1029 22.32 -9.02 -20.65
N ASP A 1030 21.26 -9.74 -20.32
CA ASP A 1030 19.89 -9.24 -20.32
C ASP A 1030 19.37 -9.02 -18.88
N ASN A 1031 20.19 -9.27 -17.84
CA ASN A 1031 19.81 -9.07 -16.44
C ASN A 1031 20.51 -7.82 -15.85
N GLU A 1032 19.71 -6.84 -15.42
CA GLU A 1032 20.20 -5.54 -14.95
C GLU A 1032 21.13 -5.62 -13.73
N ASP A 1033 20.84 -6.47 -12.74
CA ASP A 1033 21.67 -6.63 -11.54
C ASP A 1033 23.07 -7.13 -11.86
N PHE A 1034 23.18 -8.08 -12.80
CA PHE A 1034 24.47 -8.58 -13.25
C PHE A 1034 25.25 -7.52 -14.04
N ILE A 1035 24.56 -6.71 -14.83
CA ILE A 1035 25.17 -5.59 -15.56
C ILE A 1035 25.72 -4.57 -14.57
N LEU A 1036 24.92 -4.12 -13.60
CA LEU A 1036 25.32 -3.17 -12.57
C LEU A 1036 26.50 -3.68 -11.73
N ALA A 1037 26.48 -4.95 -11.33
CA ALA A 1037 27.60 -5.59 -10.64
C ALA A 1037 28.88 -5.54 -11.48
N ASN A 1038 28.80 -5.90 -12.77
CA ASN A 1038 29.94 -5.91 -13.68
C ASN A 1038 30.49 -4.49 -13.93
N GLU A 1039 29.61 -3.51 -14.12
CA GLU A 1039 30.00 -2.10 -14.28
C GLU A 1039 30.70 -1.55 -13.03
N ASN A 1040 30.21 -1.88 -11.83
CA ASN A 1040 30.86 -1.55 -10.56
C ASN A 1040 32.26 -2.16 -10.44
N CYS A 1041 32.46 -3.39 -10.95
CA CYS A 1041 33.79 -4.00 -10.99
C CYS A 1041 34.73 -3.27 -11.97
N ILE A 1042 34.24 -2.91 -13.17
CA ILE A 1042 35.00 -2.14 -14.16
C ILE A 1042 35.38 -0.77 -13.60
N SER A 1043 34.43 -0.09 -12.96
CA SER A 1043 34.66 1.23 -12.38
C SER A 1043 35.68 1.18 -11.25
N SER A 1044 35.59 0.17 -10.38
CA SER A 1044 36.50 -0.02 -9.25
C SER A 1044 37.95 -0.28 -9.69
N ILE A 1045 38.17 -0.97 -10.81
CA ILE A 1045 39.51 -1.07 -11.42
C ILE A 1045 40.02 0.33 -11.79
N GLY A 1046 39.19 1.14 -12.45
CA GLY A 1046 39.52 2.53 -12.80
C GLY A 1046 39.89 3.38 -11.58
N LYS A 1047 39.09 3.31 -10.51
CA LYS A 1047 39.37 3.97 -9.22
C LYS A 1047 40.72 3.53 -8.63
N ILE A 1048 41.01 2.22 -8.60
CA ILE A 1048 42.29 1.72 -8.07
C ILE A 1048 43.48 2.22 -8.91
N LEU A 1049 43.39 2.14 -10.25
CA LEU A 1049 44.43 2.61 -11.15
C LEU A 1049 44.73 4.11 -10.96
N PHE A 1050 43.69 4.91 -10.82
CA PHE A 1050 43.82 6.35 -10.61
C PHE A 1050 44.41 6.69 -9.24
N TYR A 1051 43.78 6.23 -8.16
CA TYR A 1051 44.14 6.67 -6.81
C TYR A 1051 45.39 5.99 -6.23
N ASN A 1052 45.71 4.76 -6.67
CA ASN A 1052 46.77 3.95 -6.05
C ASN A 1052 47.97 3.66 -6.97
N TYR A 1053 47.81 3.70 -8.30
CA TYR A 1053 48.94 3.54 -9.21
C TYR A 1053 49.44 4.89 -9.72
N TYR A 1054 48.53 5.70 -10.27
CA TYR A 1054 48.86 7.00 -10.84
C TYR A 1054 49.20 8.04 -9.75
N ASN A 1055 48.25 8.35 -8.85
CA ASN A 1055 48.45 9.41 -7.84
C ASN A 1055 49.56 9.11 -6.82
N ASN A 1056 49.84 7.82 -6.55
CA ASN A 1056 50.88 7.41 -5.60
C ASN A 1056 52.26 7.18 -6.23
N ASN A 1057 52.44 7.45 -7.54
CA ASN A 1057 53.70 7.26 -8.27
C ASN A 1057 54.32 5.87 -8.08
N GLN A 1058 53.54 4.80 -8.30
CA GLN A 1058 54.01 3.42 -8.19
C GLN A 1058 55.20 3.13 -9.13
N ASN A 1059 56.18 2.35 -8.65
CA ASN A 1059 57.42 2.07 -9.38
C ASN A 1059 57.30 0.92 -10.41
N ASP A 1060 56.22 0.13 -10.38
CA ASP A 1060 56.02 -0.99 -11.32
C ASP A 1060 55.16 -0.55 -12.52
N VAL A 1061 55.80 0.19 -13.44
CA VAL A 1061 55.18 0.74 -14.65
C VAL A 1061 54.59 -0.37 -15.54
N ASN A 1062 55.18 -1.56 -15.54
CA ASN A 1062 54.69 -2.67 -16.37
C ASN A 1062 53.35 -3.18 -15.84
N GLU A 1063 53.23 -3.38 -14.53
CA GLU A 1063 51.97 -3.81 -13.92
C GLU A 1063 50.85 -2.79 -14.13
N PHE A 1064 51.14 -1.50 -13.97
CA PHE A 1064 50.18 -0.44 -14.24
C PHE A 1064 49.68 -0.48 -15.69
N ASN A 1065 50.60 -0.60 -16.65
CA ASN A 1065 50.26 -0.67 -18.07
C ASN A 1065 49.39 -1.90 -18.39
N ASP A 1066 49.71 -3.07 -17.82
CA ASP A 1066 48.95 -4.30 -18.04
C ASP A 1066 47.50 -4.15 -17.56
N PHE A 1067 47.28 -3.59 -16.36
CA PHE A 1067 45.93 -3.38 -15.84
C PHE A 1067 45.16 -2.28 -16.60
N VAL A 1068 45.83 -1.20 -17.01
CA VAL A 1068 45.22 -0.15 -17.83
C VAL A 1068 44.68 -0.72 -19.15
N GLN A 1069 45.45 -1.55 -19.84
CA GLN A 1069 45.02 -2.15 -21.12
C GLN A 1069 43.79 -3.03 -20.93
N ILE A 1070 43.74 -3.82 -19.85
CA ILE A 1070 42.57 -4.65 -19.53
C ILE A 1070 41.35 -3.76 -19.22
N TRP A 1071 41.50 -2.76 -18.37
CA TRP A 1071 40.42 -1.85 -17.99
C TRP A 1071 39.84 -1.11 -19.19
N LEU A 1072 40.70 -0.56 -20.05
CA LEU A 1072 40.27 0.12 -21.29
C LEU A 1072 39.50 -0.82 -22.20
N ASN A 1073 39.75 -2.14 -22.20
CA ASN A 1073 39.00 -3.09 -23.03
C ASN A 1073 37.54 -3.25 -22.60
N TYR A 1074 37.21 -3.03 -21.33
CA TYR A 1074 35.85 -3.22 -20.80
C TYR A 1074 34.99 -1.96 -20.77
N LEU A 1075 35.56 -0.77 -21.04
CA LEU A 1075 34.76 0.44 -21.25
C LEU A 1075 33.95 0.37 -22.56
N PRO A 1076 32.90 1.20 -22.75
CA PRO A 1076 32.28 2.08 -21.76
C PRO A 1076 31.38 1.33 -20.76
N ILE A 1077 31.03 2.00 -19.66
CA ILE A 1077 29.91 1.65 -18.77
C ILE A 1077 28.76 2.66 -19.02
N TRP A 1078 27.51 2.25 -18.85
CA TRP A 1078 26.34 3.09 -19.20
C TRP A 1078 25.08 2.91 -18.36
N ASN A 1079 25.01 1.92 -17.46
CA ASN A 1079 23.81 1.65 -16.66
C ASN A 1079 23.92 2.27 -15.27
N ASP A 1080 25.06 2.11 -14.59
CA ASP A 1080 25.33 2.73 -13.30
C ASP A 1080 25.72 4.20 -13.49
N GLN A 1081 24.77 5.09 -13.20
CA GLN A 1081 24.88 6.53 -13.40
C GLN A 1081 26.00 7.16 -12.55
N VAL A 1082 26.12 6.73 -11.29
CA VAL A 1082 27.09 7.26 -10.32
C VAL A 1082 28.50 6.88 -10.74
N GLU A 1083 28.70 5.62 -11.11
CA GLU A 1083 29.98 5.09 -11.54
C GLU A 1083 30.40 5.64 -12.91
N MET A 1084 29.44 5.82 -13.83
CA MET A 1084 29.67 6.44 -15.13
C MET A 1084 30.22 7.87 -14.99
N ILE A 1085 29.64 8.68 -14.09
CA ILE A 1085 30.13 10.04 -13.79
C ILE A 1085 31.56 10.01 -13.23
N GLU A 1086 31.84 9.12 -12.28
CA GLU A 1086 33.18 9.00 -11.67
C GLU A 1086 34.24 8.57 -12.68
N ILE A 1087 33.93 7.59 -13.54
CA ILE A 1087 34.86 7.16 -14.59
C ILE A 1087 35.12 8.27 -15.60
N ALA A 1088 34.11 9.07 -15.97
CA ALA A 1088 34.36 10.21 -16.84
C ALA A 1088 35.27 11.26 -16.19
N LYS A 1089 35.12 11.55 -14.89
CA LYS A 1089 36.05 12.44 -14.18
C LYS A 1089 37.49 11.93 -14.24
N ILE A 1090 37.69 10.62 -14.06
CA ILE A 1090 39.02 9.97 -14.16
C ILE A 1090 39.58 10.08 -15.59
N LEU A 1091 38.79 9.76 -16.61
CA LEU A 1091 39.21 9.85 -18.01
C LEU A 1091 39.54 11.30 -18.41
N LEU A 1092 38.72 12.26 -18.00
CA LEU A 1092 38.97 13.69 -18.17
C LEU A 1092 40.31 14.11 -17.58
N HIS A 1093 40.64 13.61 -16.38
CA HIS A 1093 41.92 13.90 -15.74
C HIS A 1093 43.09 13.37 -16.56
N TYR A 1094 43.05 12.12 -17.01
CA TYR A 1094 44.10 11.52 -17.83
C TYR A 1094 44.31 12.24 -19.16
N ILE A 1095 43.21 12.63 -19.81
CA ILE A 1095 43.25 13.38 -21.06
C ILE A 1095 43.88 14.76 -20.86
N ASN A 1096 43.44 15.51 -19.85
CA ASN A 1096 43.93 16.87 -19.59
C ASN A 1096 45.42 16.90 -19.23
N ASN A 1097 45.95 15.83 -18.63
CA ASN A 1097 47.36 15.68 -18.31
C ASN A 1097 48.19 14.98 -19.42
N GLN A 1098 47.60 14.66 -20.57
CA GLN A 1098 48.27 14.02 -21.69
C GLN A 1098 48.94 12.67 -21.34
N GLU A 1099 48.28 11.85 -20.52
CA GLU A 1099 48.82 10.58 -20.06
C GLU A 1099 48.88 9.54 -21.19
N THR A 1100 50.07 9.41 -21.79
CA THR A 1100 50.33 8.56 -22.98
C THR A 1100 49.95 7.10 -22.81
N VAL A 1101 50.06 6.54 -21.61
CA VAL A 1101 49.67 5.14 -21.30
C VAL A 1101 48.16 4.93 -21.46
N ILE A 1102 47.36 5.97 -21.18
CA ILE A 1102 45.90 5.93 -21.23
C ILE A 1102 45.42 6.32 -22.63
N ILE A 1103 45.95 7.43 -23.16
CA ILE A 1103 45.55 8.01 -24.45
C ILE A 1103 46.06 7.19 -25.65
N GLY A 1104 47.19 6.50 -25.50
CA GLY A 1104 47.93 5.85 -26.58
C GLY A 1104 48.91 6.81 -27.25
N GLU A 1105 49.98 6.27 -27.86
CA GLU A 1105 51.06 7.08 -28.46
C GLU A 1105 50.54 8.02 -29.57
N ASN A 1106 49.47 7.62 -30.27
CA ASN A 1106 48.82 8.42 -31.31
C ASN A 1106 47.35 8.74 -31.00
N GLY A 1107 46.94 8.66 -29.73
CA GLY A 1107 45.54 8.85 -29.37
C GLY A 1107 44.62 7.70 -29.79
N GLU A 1108 45.14 6.48 -29.96
CA GLU A 1108 44.36 5.31 -30.39
C GLU A 1108 43.19 4.97 -29.45
N ASN A 1109 43.26 5.35 -28.17
CA ASN A 1109 42.20 5.07 -27.19
C ASN A 1109 41.16 6.20 -27.05
N LEU A 1110 41.39 7.37 -27.67
CA LEU A 1110 40.48 8.51 -27.59
C LEU A 1110 39.04 8.21 -28.06
N PRO A 1111 38.81 7.44 -29.16
CA PRO A 1111 37.44 7.11 -29.58
C PRO A 1111 36.62 6.41 -28.49
N LYS A 1112 37.28 5.58 -27.66
CA LYS A 1112 36.63 4.83 -26.60
C LYS A 1112 36.28 5.70 -25.39
N MET A 1113 37.14 6.66 -25.06
CA MET A 1113 36.84 7.67 -24.02
C MET A 1113 35.69 8.58 -24.46
N PHE A 1114 35.67 8.93 -25.75
CA PHE A 1114 34.61 9.69 -26.38
C PHE A 1114 33.25 8.98 -26.32
N SER A 1115 33.20 7.65 -26.49
CA SER A 1115 31.96 6.91 -26.25
C SER A 1115 31.45 7.04 -24.81
N CYS A 1116 32.33 7.00 -23.80
CA CYS A 1116 31.92 7.22 -22.41
C CYS A 1116 31.31 8.62 -22.22
N PHE A 1117 31.94 9.66 -22.79
CA PHE A 1117 31.44 11.02 -22.69
C PHE A 1117 30.11 11.23 -23.43
N SER A 1118 29.95 10.63 -24.61
CA SER A 1118 28.67 10.73 -25.33
C SER A 1118 27.51 10.08 -24.57
N LEU A 1119 27.78 8.96 -23.88
CA LEU A 1119 26.75 8.29 -23.08
C LEU A 1119 26.27 9.19 -21.93
N ILE A 1120 27.18 9.81 -21.20
CA ILE A 1120 26.85 10.76 -20.13
C ILE A 1120 26.10 11.99 -20.65
N LEU A 1121 26.57 12.57 -21.76
CA LEU A 1121 25.94 13.76 -22.35
C LEU A 1121 24.53 13.50 -22.87
N ASN A 1122 24.17 12.24 -23.11
CA ASN A 1122 22.84 11.83 -23.55
C ASN A 1122 21.91 11.50 -22.37
N GLN A 1123 22.35 11.68 -21.12
CA GLN A 1123 21.56 11.46 -19.92
C GLN A 1123 21.02 12.77 -19.34
N ASP A 1124 19.76 12.79 -18.92
CA ASP A 1124 19.09 13.99 -18.40
C ASP A 1124 19.70 14.50 -17.08
N PHE A 1125 20.39 13.64 -16.33
CA PHE A 1125 20.97 13.93 -15.01
C PHE A 1125 22.47 14.30 -15.04
N CYS A 1126 23.08 14.51 -16.22
CA CYS A 1126 24.50 14.86 -16.31
C CYS A 1126 24.82 16.15 -15.51
N PRO A 1127 25.69 16.11 -14.49
CA PRO A 1127 26.03 17.32 -13.74
C PRO A 1127 26.62 18.40 -14.64
N ALA A 1128 26.14 19.64 -14.53
CA ALA A 1128 26.58 20.76 -15.37
C ALA A 1128 28.10 20.97 -15.35
N GLU A 1129 28.75 20.74 -14.21
CA GLU A 1129 30.21 20.81 -14.07
C GLU A 1129 30.93 19.74 -14.90
N VAL A 1130 30.40 18.52 -14.93
CA VAL A 1130 30.95 17.40 -15.70
C VAL A 1130 30.72 17.64 -17.19
N GLN A 1131 29.52 18.06 -17.56
CA GLN A 1131 29.17 18.48 -18.93
C GLN A 1131 30.14 19.56 -19.44
N PHE A 1132 30.35 20.62 -18.65
CA PHE A 1132 31.30 21.69 -18.97
C PHE A 1132 32.74 21.18 -19.07
N SER A 1133 33.16 20.29 -18.18
CA SER A 1133 34.50 19.70 -18.18
C SER A 1133 34.74 18.82 -19.42
N ILE A 1134 33.74 18.05 -19.85
CA ILE A 1134 33.74 17.28 -21.10
C ILE A 1134 33.89 18.22 -22.29
N ILE A 1135 33.00 19.21 -22.41
CA ILE A 1135 33.02 20.16 -23.52
C ILE A 1135 34.38 20.87 -23.61
N SER A 1136 34.86 21.44 -22.51
CA SER A 1136 36.13 22.19 -22.49
C SER A 1136 37.35 21.32 -22.78
N THR A 1137 37.37 20.05 -22.35
CA THR A 1137 38.47 19.11 -22.62
C THR A 1137 38.48 18.72 -24.10
N ILE A 1138 37.31 18.45 -24.67
CA ILE A 1138 37.17 18.13 -26.10
C ILE A 1138 37.60 19.33 -26.96
N GLN A 1139 37.20 20.55 -26.59
CA GLN A 1139 37.64 21.78 -27.27
C GLN A 1139 39.17 21.94 -27.30
N LYS A 1140 39.87 21.63 -26.20
CA LYS A 1140 41.35 21.67 -26.17
C LYS A 1140 41.95 20.60 -27.08
N LEU A 1141 41.35 19.41 -27.10
CA LEU A 1141 41.81 18.28 -27.90
C LEU A 1141 41.56 18.43 -29.40
N ILE A 1142 40.53 19.17 -29.83
CA ILE A 1142 40.20 19.42 -31.25
C ILE A 1142 41.40 19.92 -32.05
N THR A 1143 42.31 20.68 -31.43
CA THR A 1143 43.53 21.19 -32.09
C THR A 1143 44.58 20.12 -32.41
N ASN A 1144 44.52 18.94 -31.77
CA ASN A 1144 45.52 17.88 -31.83
C ASN A 1144 44.97 16.50 -32.27
N ILE A 1145 43.66 16.37 -32.50
CA ILE A 1145 42.98 15.12 -32.87
C ILE A 1145 42.74 15.00 -34.38
N ASN A 1146 42.82 13.79 -34.92
CA ASN A 1146 42.39 13.50 -36.30
C ASN A 1146 40.87 13.71 -36.46
N PHE A 1147 40.47 14.52 -37.45
CA PHE A 1147 39.07 14.87 -37.77
C PHE A 1147 38.12 13.68 -37.82
N GLU A 1148 38.57 12.51 -38.29
CA GLU A 1148 37.75 11.31 -38.37
C GLU A 1148 37.28 10.81 -36.99
N ASN A 1149 38.13 10.90 -35.96
CA ASN A 1149 37.79 10.49 -34.59
C ASN A 1149 36.83 11.49 -33.93
N PHE A 1150 37.00 12.78 -34.22
CA PHE A 1150 36.10 13.83 -33.74
C PHE A 1150 34.70 13.72 -34.35
N LEU A 1151 34.62 13.41 -35.66
CA LEU A 1151 33.34 13.21 -36.35
C LEU A 1151 32.58 11.99 -35.81
N LYS A 1152 33.29 10.89 -35.49
CA LYS A 1152 32.70 9.71 -34.84
C LYS A 1152 32.08 10.05 -33.49
N PHE A 1153 32.78 10.85 -32.66
CA PHE A 1153 32.24 11.32 -31.38
C PHE A 1153 30.96 12.16 -31.57
N CYS A 1154 30.97 13.15 -32.45
CA CYS A 1154 29.80 13.99 -32.70
C CYS A 1154 28.59 13.17 -33.18
N ASN A 1155 28.82 12.08 -33.92
CA ASN A 1155 27.75 11.20 -34.38
C ASN A 1155 27.13 10.32 -33.29
N LEU A 1156 27.78 10.18 -32.13
CA LEU A 1156 27.26 9.43 -30.97
C LEU A 1156 26.41 10.29 -30.02
N ILE A 1157 26.39 11.62 -30.21
CA ILE A 1157 25.56 12.56 -29.44
C ILE A 1157 24.15 12.57 -30.04
N LYS A 1158 23.12 12.32 -29.21
CA LYS A 1158 21.71 12.33 -29.59
C LYS A 1158 21.12 13.74 -29.63
N ASP A 1159 21.58 14.63 -28.73
CA ASP A 1159 21.20 16.04 -28.73
C ASP A 1159 21.72 16.74 -30.00
N ASN A 1160 20.79 17.13 -30.88
CA ASN A 1160 21.10 17.75 -32.16
C ASN A 1160 21.72 19.15 -31.98
N GLU A 1161 21.33 19.91 -30.97
CA GLU A 1161 21.86 21.25 -30.71
C GLU A 1161 23.29 21.16 -30.16
N LEU A 1162 23.52 20.28 -29.19
CA LEU A 1162 24.86 20.01 -28.65
C LEU A 1162 25.80 19.49 -29.75
N LYS A 1163 25.31 18.57 -30.58
CA LYS A 1163 26.04 18.04 -31.73
C LYS A 1163 26.39 19.11 -32.77
N GLU A 1164 25.44 19.97 -33.13
CA GLU A 1164 25.69 21.08 -34.06
C GLU A 1164 26.70 22.08 -33.48
N ASN A 1165 26.64 22.37 -32.18
CA ASN A 1165 27.60 23.21 -31.48
C ASN A 1165 29.03 22.64 -31.54
N PHE A 1166 29.21 21.34 -31.32
CA PHE A 1166 30.52 20.69 -31.47
C PHE A 1166 31.03 20.74 -32.92
N LEU A 1167 30.17 20.51 -33.92
CA LEU A 1167 30.53 20.55 -35.33
C LEU A 1167 30.90 21.97 -35.80
N GLN A 1168 30.18 23.01 -35.34
CA GLN A 1168 30.52 24.40 -35.60
C GLN A 1168 31.85 24.81 -34.96
N PHE A 1169 32.15 24.30 -33.76
CA PHE A 1169 33.39 24.62 -33.06
C PHE A 1169 34.64 24.08 -33.79
N PHE A 1170 34.55 22.95 -34.48
CA PHE A 1170 35.65 22.42 -35.31
C PHE A 1170 35.84 23.19 -36.63
N GLN A 1171 34.77 23.74 -37.19
CA GLN A 1171 34.82 24.50 -38.44
C GLN A 1171 35.46 25.89 -38.28
N ASN A 1172 35.44 26.43 -37.06
CA ASN A 1172 36.07 27.70 -36.67
C ASN A 1172 37.50 27.50 -36.17
#